data_AF-A0A7C4RVH2-F1
#
_entry.id   AF-A0A7C4RVH2-F1
#
_cell.length_a   1.000
_cell.length_b   1.000
_cell.length_c   1.000
_cell.angle_alpha   90.00
_cell.angle_beta   90.00
_cell.angle_gamma   90.00
#
_symmetry.space_group_name_H-M   'P 1'
#
loop_
_entity.id
_entity.type
_entity.pdbx_description
1 polymer ?
#
loop_
_entity_poly.entity_id
_entity_poly.type
_entity_poly.pdbx_seq_one_letter_code
_entity_poly.pdbx_strand_id
1 'polypeptide(L)'
;MKKATQKLILLLFILMMITLRPGAVSAQGQDFQIFYGNLHSHTAFSDGRGTPEEAFEHAKRYGDVLAVTDHCYYLKTPVNGVSKVLRTRQAARNSSISGKFVGLQGFEWTAGSGHINVYETEEFITRDEKGDLNDFYNWIVKVKKLAQFNHPGVTFGNFQDFILYPEADLYVNLIEVGNGNSSRNDTISEEMFENFILALNRGWHVSPTANQDNHRENWLSVNDSRTGILAKELTYEALMEALWNRRTFASEDKNAKIFFWGEVSIMGSIVRKNAGETVSLKFVYEDPADPADTVVLYSQNGILLKIERIEKDRFTIEQNIQLQDGYEWFFFYVKQIDGDEIVSAPIWFESKEPVKVNYVRLGPSKPSTKDNLTLTFDIYNTSSEPRQVKLTVYIDGKIVSTEIFNLGAYAIVYDKQIIIEPQVTGKHRVDFEINGDIAQSYTFEVSETTGLRVLIDRLHENDFNEEFLSFVEALKRNGHEIVYPETILSGYGNIDAVILVGPSREGLNFFKDLMDIEVEWLNSFPGRVYLVPGSDSEYFEIYKKLLRNAIVLERVPLLYDEFKLKNHQQRKLPSAVLIDQGHANDYTNRHLTKLESYLKAVGKEVKYLTQLNELSGEFLIIMNGKDFTDDEINSVVKFVLDGGTLIITSKSDYQNGGNTEDLNLILDALNSPVFFNDDQVVDKVNNYGADYKVLAGGVRFYSACSLLVVGSDAEVLIWSETASSVDADGMKDAKPVSRVVLASRFKRGKGAVIVLGKAVFSDYDFDQNITFIESLFRSR
;
A
#
# COMPACT_ATOMS: atom_id res chain seq x y z
N MET A 1 7.63 -40.98 41.02
CA MET A 1 8.55 -41.84 40.25
C MET A 1 7.80 -42.34 39.01
N LYS A 2 8.32 -41.98 37.81
CA LYS A 2 8.16 -42.59 36.46
C LYS A 2 6.74 -42.95 35.98
N LYS A 3 6.29 -42.71 34.75
CA LYS A 3 6.72 -42.02 33.53
C LYS A 3 5.46 -42.14 32.65
N ALA A 4 4.85 -41.04 32.20
CA ALA A 4 3.83 -41.07 31.15
C ALA A 4 4.40 -40.35 29.93
N THR A 5 4.50 -41.10 28.85
CA THR A 5 5.23 -40.78 27.62
C THR A 5 4.42 -39.78 26.78
N GLN A 6 4.78 -38.50 26.86
CA GLN A 6 4.42 -37.51 25.83
C GLN A 6 5.24 -37.83 24.57
N LYS A 7 4.56 -38.22 23.48
CA LYS A 7 5.15 -38.13 22.14
C LYS A 7 5.08 -36.66 21.72
N LEU A 8 6.16 -35.94 22.02
CA LEU A 8 6.45 -34.63 21.45
C LEU A 8 6.81 -34.87 19.97
N ILE A 9 6.00 -34.39 19.04
CA ILE A 9 6.43 -34.21 17.65
C ILE A 9 7.39 -33.02 17.68
N LEU A 10 8.67 -33.34 17.84
CA LEU A 10 9.76 -32.39 17.75
C LEU A 10 9.95 -32.08 16.26
N LEU A 11 9.55 -30.88 15.82
CA LEU A 11 10.00 -30.33 14.54
C LEU A 11 11.53 -30.26 14.63
N LEU A 12 12.22 -31.19 14.00
CA LEU A 12 13.68 -31.24 14.01
C LEU A 12 14.18 -30.21 13.01
N PHE A 13 14.30 -28.95 13.44
CA PHE A 13 15.11 -27.97 12.72
C PHE A 13 16.58 -28.42 12.85
N ILE A 14 17.09 -29.12 11.84
CA ILE A 14 18.52 -29.29 11.69
C ILE A 14 19.04 -27.94 11.19
N LEU A 15 19.39 -27.07 12.13
CA LEU A 15 20.22 -25.90 11.88
C LEU A 15 21.61 -26.40 11.51
N MET A 16 21.80 -26.78 10.26
CA MET A 16 23.12 -27.11 9.75
C MET A 16 23.88 -25.78 9.65
N MET A 17 25.01 -25.69 10.36
CA MET A 17 25.89 -24.52 10.38
C MET A 17 26.04 -23.93 8.99
N ILE A 18 25.73 -22.63 8.87
CA ILE A 18 26.00 -21.78 7.72
C ILE A 18 27.50 -21.89 7.41
N THR A 19 27.87 -22.71 6.44
CA THR A 19 29.20 -22.61 5.84
C THR A 19 29.10 -21.61 4.69
N LEU A 20 29.34 -20.33 5.00
CA LEU A 20 29.70 -19.31 4.02
C LEU A 20 30.99 -19.74 3.34
N ARG A 21 30.89 -20.57 2.29
CA ARG A 21 32.03 -20.92 1.45
C ARG A 21 32.06 -19.96 0.27
N PRO A 22 33.20 -19.32 -0.04
CA PRO A 22 33.42 -18.80 -1.38
C PRO A 22 33.53 -20.01 -2.31
N GLY A 23 32.41 -20.44 -2.88
CA GLY A 23 32.29 -21.65 -3.69
C GLY A 23 32.05 -21.28 -5.14
N ALA A 24 32.98 -21.70 -6.01
CA ALA A 24 32.79 -21.68 -7.46
C ALA A 24 31.47 -22.38 -7.85
N VAL A 25 30.71 -21.73 -8.72
CA VAL A 25 29.45 -22.21 -9.28
C VAL A 25 29.68 -23.58 -9.93
N SER A 26 29.07 -24.63 -9.40
CA SER A 26 29.02 -25.93 -10.08
C SER A 26 28.08 -25.82 -11.29
N ALA A 27 28.61 -26.15 -12.47
CA ALA A 27 28.05 -25.94 -13.80
C ALA A 27 26.83 -26.83 -14.18
N GLN A 28 25.83 -26.98 -13.29
CA GLN A 28 24.66 -27.83 -13.58
C GLN A 28 23.30 -27.13 -13.38
N GLY A 29 23.28 -25.79 -13.46
CA GLY A 29 22.06 -24.97 -13.44
C GLY A 29 22.17 -23.59 -14.12
N GLN A 30 23.19 -23.34 -14.94
CA GLN A 30 23.39 -22.06 -15.65
C GLN A 30 22.76 -22.06 -17.05
N ASP A 31 21.43 -22.21 -17.13
CA ASP A 31 20.69 -22.01 -18.39
C ASP A 31 19.97 -20.65 -18.44
N PHE A 32 19.93 -19.88 -17.35
CA PHE A 32 19.20 -18.61 -17.25
C PHE A 32 20.13 -17.42 -17.04
N GLN A 33 19.81 -16.34 -17.76
CA GLN A 33 20.35 -15.00 -17.60
C GLN A 33 19.25 -14.09 -17.08
N ILE A 34 19.62 -12.99 -16.43
CA ILE A 34 18.67 -11.98 -15.94
C ILE A 34 18.65 -10.83 -16.94
N PHE A 35 17.46 -10.43 -17.35
CA PHE A 35 17.20 -9.26 -18.18
C PHE A 35 16.31 -8.30 -17.39
N TYR A 36 16.60 -7.00 -17.42
CA TYR A 36 15.91 -6.01 -16.60
C TYR A 36 14.97 -5.17 -17.44
N GLY A 37 13.74 -5.02 -16.98
CA GLY A 37 12.72 -4.31 -17.72
C GLY A 37 11.71 -3.58 -16.88
N ASN A 38 10.88 -2.81 -17.59
CA ASN A 38 9.69 -2.16 -17.07
C ASN A 38 8.49 -2.69 -17.85
N LEU A 39 7.57 -3.37 -17.16
CA LEU A 39 6.40 -4.01 -17.74
C LEU A 39 5.13 -3.16 -17.64
N HIS A 40 5.22 -1.92 -17.13
CA HIS A 40 4.09 -1.02 -16.98
C HIS A 40 4.47 0.41 -17.36
N SER A 41 3.91 0.90 -18.47
CA SER A 41 4.14 2.29 -18.90
C SER A 41 3.12 2.81 -19.90
N HIS A 42 2.99 4.14 -19.95
CA HIS A 42 1.98 4.85 -20.73
C HIS A 42 2.63 5.79 -21.75
N THR A 43 1.88 6.11 -22.80
CA THR A 43 2.26 7.04 -23.88
C THR A 43 1.12 8.01 -24.14
N ALA A 44 1.27 8.87 -25.14
CA ALA A 44 0.20 9.74 -25.63
C ALA A 44 -0.97 8.98 -26.29
N PHE A 45 -0.94 7.65 -26.34
CA PHE A 45 -2.09 6.84 -26.74
C PHE A 45 -3.13 6.68 -25.63
N SER A 46 -2.75 6.85 -24.35
CA SER A 46 -3.67 7.17 -23.25
C SER A 46 -3.42 8.58 -22.70
N ASP A 47 -2.83 8.67 -21.53
CA ASP A 47 -2.66 9.81 -20.64
C ASP A 47 -1.19 10.05 -20.27
N GLY A 48 -0.28 9.27 -20.85
CA GLY A 48 1.14 9.55 -20.85
C GLY A 48 1.54 10.57 -21.92
N ARG A 49 2.85 10.70 -22.13
CA ARG A 49 3.45 11.59 -23.15
C ARG A 49 4.31 10.80 -24.13
N GLY A 50 4.67 11.43 -25.25
CA GLY A 50 5.41 10.80 -26.35
C GLY A 50 4.67 9.66 -27.04
N THR A 51 5.22 9.18 -28.13
CA THR A 51 4.69 8.06 -28.93
C THR A 51 5.26 6.73 -28.46
N PRO A 52 4.60 5.59 -28.77
CA PRO A 52 5.19 4.27 -28.53
C PRO A 52 6.58 4.11 -29.17
N GLU A 53 6.80 4.65 -30.37
CA GLU A 53 8.11 4.63 -31.02
C GLU A 53 9.18 5.39 -30.21
N GLU A 54 8.85 6.56 -29.68
CA GLU A 54 9.75 7.33 -28.81
C GLU A 54 10.01 6.60 -27.49
N ALA A 55 9.00 5.96 -26.91
CA ALA A 55 9.12 5.18 -25.69
C ALA A 55 10.12 4.03 -25.84
N PHE A 56 9.97 3.21 -26.89
CA PHE A 56 10.89 2.10 -27.16
C PHE A 56 12.30 2.59 -27.53
N GLU A 57 12.43 3.68 -28.28
CA GLU A 57 13.75 4.24 -28.62
C GLU A 57 14.47 4.81 -27.39
N HIS A 58 13.74 5.40 -26.45
CA HIS A 58 14.28 5.87 -25.19
C HIS A 58 14.75 4.71 -24.31
N ALA A 59 13.88 3.72 -24.10
CA ALA A 59 14.13 2.57 -23.23
C ALA A 59 15.37 1.74 -23.59
N LYS A 60 15.74 1.63 -24.87
CA LYS A 60 16.95 0.92 -25.35
C LYS A 60 18.25 1.36 -24.69
N ARG A 61 18.28 2.55 -24.08
CA ARG A 61 19.46 3.10 -23.42
C ARG A 61 19.56 2.71 -21.94
N TYR A 62 18.49 2.20 -21.34
CA TYR A 62 18.36 2.06 -19.89
C TYR A 62 17.95 0.67 -19.40
N GLY A 63 17.50 -0.22 -20.29
CA GLY A 63 17.16 -1.60 -19.93
C GLY A 63 16.98 -2.51 -21.13
N ASP A 64 16.65 -3.76 -20.85
CA ASP A 64 16.54 -4.83 -21.85
C ASP A 64 15.12 -4.96 -22.41
N VAL A 65 14.11 -4.62 -21.61
CA VAL A 65 12.70 -4.86 -21.94
C VAL A 65 11.83 -3.67 -21.54
N LEU A 66 10.96 -3.22 -22.45
CA LEU A 66 9.87 -2.28 -22.13
C LEU A 66 8.54 -2.86 -22.61
N ALA A 67 7.51 -2.81 -21.77
CA ALA A 67 6.13 -2.96 -22.21
C ALA A 67 5.41 -1.61 -22.19
N VAL A 68 4.76 -1.28 -23.32
CA VAL A 68 3.83 -0.15 -23.41
C VAL A 68 2.41 -0.66 -23.21
N THR A 69 1.73 -0.18 -22.17
CA THR A 69 0.48 -0.69 -21.62
C THR A 69 -0.55 0.43 -21.41
N ASP A 70 -0.70 1.31 -22.40
CA ASP A 70 -1.69 2.41 -22.37
C ASP A 70 -3.09 1.94 -21.91
N HIS A 71 -3.79 2.79 -21.15
CA HIS A 71 -5.12 2.50 -20.62
C HIS A 71 -6.15 2.15 -21.72
N CYS A 72 -6.82 1.01 -21.57
CA CYS A 72 -7.62 0.35 -22.60
C CYS A 72 -8.75 1.21 -23.19
N TYR A 73 -9.37 2.09 -22.39
CA TYR A 73 -10.50 2.89 -22.83
C TYR A 73 -10.12 3.99 -23.84
N TYR A 74 -8.86 4.46 -23.84
CA TYR A 74 -8.36 5.38 -24.86
C TYR A 74 -7.99 4.68 -26.17
N LEU A 75 -7.83 3.35 -26.15
CA LEU A 75 -7.41 2.56 -27.31
C LEU A 75 -8.52 2.35 -28.34
N LYS A 76 -9.78 2.59 -27.95
CA LYS A 76 -10.96 2.50 -28.82
C LYS A 76 -10.91 3.44 -30.03
N THR A 77 -10.33 4.64 -29.85
CA THR A 77 -10.27 5.63 -30.92
C THR A 77 -8.97 5.46 -31.72
N PRO A 78 -9.07 5.16 -33.03
CA PRO A 78 -7.89 4.99 -33.88
C PRO A 78 -7.15 6.31 -34.12
N VAL A 79 -5.86 6.22 -34.43
CA VAL A 79 -5.02 7.36 -34.86
C VAL A 79 -4.81 7.29 -36.37
N ASN A 80 -5.30 8.31 -37.09
CA ASN A 80 -5.30 8.38 -38.55
C ASN A 80 -5.93 7.13 -39.21
N GLY A 81 -7.04 6.65 -38.65
CA GLY A 81 -7.77 5.47 -39.16
C GLY A 81 -7.13 4.12 -38.84
N VAL A 82 -6.02 4.07 -38.09
CA VAL A 82 -5.34 2.84 -37.68
C VAL A 82 -5.48 2.63 -36.17
N SER A 83 -5.78 1.40 -35.76
CA SER A 83 -5.86 1.02 -34.33
C SER A 83 -4.59 1.38 -33.57
N LYS A 84 -4.75 1.99 -32.38
CA LYS A 84 -3.64 2.30 -31.48
C LYS A 84 -2.90 1.03 -31.04
N VAL A 85 -3.64 -0.03 -30.70
CA VAL A 85 -3.07 -1.36 -30.35
C VAL A 85 -2.15 -1.88 -31.44
N LEU A 86 -2.60 -1.83 -32.70
CA LEU A 86 -1.78 -2.30 -33.84
C LEU A 86 -0.53 -1.45 -34.04
N ARG A 87 -0.62 -0.13 -33.84
CA ARG A 87 0.52 0.79 -33.90
C ARG A 87 1.54 0.49 -32.80
N THR A 88 1.11 0.38 -31.55
CA THR A 88 1.99 0.02 -30.43
C THR A 88 2.69 -1.31 -30.67
N ARG A 89 1.97 -2.31 -31.21
CA ARG A 89 2.58 -3.60 -31.57
C ARG A 89 3.62 -3.46 -32.68
N GLN A 90 3.35 -2.67 -33.72
CA GLN A 90 4.32 -2.41 -34.79
C GLN A 90 5.55 -1.69 -34.24
N ALA A 91 5.38 -0.67 -33.39
CA ALA A 91 6.45 0.06 -32.74
C ALA A 91 7.32 -0.87 -31.88
N ALA A 92 6.69 -1.75 -31.09
CA ALA A 92 7.35 -2.76 -30.28
C ALA A 92 8.19 -3.70 -31.16
N ARG A 93 7.60 -4.29 -32.22
CA ARG A 93 8.28 -5.22 -33.12
C ARG A 93 9.40 -4.59 -33.93
N ASN A 94 9.23 -3.35 -34.38
CA ASN A 94 10.27 -2.63 -35.11
C ASN A 94 11.45 -2.25 -34.21
N SER A 95 11.21 -2.09 -32.90
CA SER A 95 12.22 -1.72 -31.92
C SER A 95 12.96 -2.92 -31.32
N SER A 96 12.35 -4.10 -31.33
CA SER A 96 12.96 -5.33 -30.83
C SER A 96 14.16 -5.75 -31.67
N ILE A 97 15.30 -5.92 -31.02
CA ILE A 97 16.56 -6.37 -31.61
C ILE A 97 17.06 -7.54 -30.76
N SER A 98 17.03 -8.73 -31.34
CA SER A 98 17.51 -9.97 -30.70
C SER A 98 18.89 -9.76 -30.07
N GLY A 99 19.03 -10.14 -28.80
CA GLY A 99 20.27 -9.99 -28.03
C GLY A 99 20.56 -8.58 -27.53
N LYS A 100 19.65 -7.60 -27.74
CA LYS A 100 19.88 -6.20 -27.34
C LYS A 100 18.70 -5.53 -26.66
N PHE A 101 17.48 -5.72 -27.15
CA PHE A 101 16.28 -5.07 -26.61
C PHE A 101 15.02 -5.77 -27.09
N VAL A 102 13.99 -5.85 -26.24
CA VAL A 102 12.67 -6.36 -26.61
C VAL A 102 11.59 -5.36 -26.20
N GLY A 103 10.85 -4.87 -27.18
CA GLY A 103 9.60 -4.15 -26.96
C GLY A 103 8.41 -5.10 -26.90
N LEU A 104 7.56 -4.90 -25.90
CA LEU A 104 6.28 -5.59 -25.72
C LEU A 104 5.13 -4.60 -25.88
N GLN A 105 4.05 -5.06 -26.50
CA GLN A 105 2.78 -4.34 -26.53
C GLN A 105 1.83 -4.95 -25.50
N GLY A 106 1.08 -4.12 -24.79
CA GLY A 106 -0.05 -4.52 -23.98
C GLY A 106 -1.10 -3.43 -23.91
N PHE A 107 -1.96 -3.52 -22.89
CA PHE A 107 -2.84 -2.46 -22.44
C PHE A 107 -3.07 -2.62 -20.93
N GLU A 108 -3.41 -1.54 -20.25
CA GLU A 108 -3.89 -1.59 -18.87
C GLU A 108 -5.42 -1.55 -18.85
N TRP A 109 -6.04 -2.61 -18.29
CA TRP A 109 -7.44 -2.59 -17.91
C TRP A 109 -7.60 -1.83 -16.60
N THR A 110 -8.40 -0.77 -16.61
CA THR A 110 -8.53 0.16 -15.48
C THR A 110 -9.94 0.09 -14.92
N ALA A 111 -10.13 -0.39 -13.68
CA ALA A 111 -11.42 -0.43 -12.99
C ALA A 111 -11.29 -0.11 -11.51
N GLY A 112 -12.41 0.23 -10.85
CA GLY A 112 -12.40 0.49 -9.39
C GLY A 112 -12.13 -0.74 -8.53
N SER A 113 -12.13 -1.94 -9.12
CA SER A 113 -11.68 -3.17 -8.47
C SER A 113 -10.17 -3.36 -8.52
N GLY A 114 -9.41 -2.50 -9.21
CA GLY A 114 -7.97 -2.67 -9.46
C GLY A 114 -7.64 -2.57 -10.94
N HIS A 115 -6.34 -2.48 -11.25
CA HIS A 115 -5.86 -2.36 -12.62
C HIS A 115 -5.05 -3.59 -13.06
N ILE A 116 -5.17 -4.00 -14.33
CA ILE A 116 -4.55 -5.23 -14.83
C ILE A 116 -3.91 -4.99 -16.20
N ASN A 117 -2.60 -5.19 -16.31
CA ASN A 117 -1.95 -5.22 -17.62
C ASN A 117 -2.23 -6.54 -18.32
N VAL A 118 -2.51 -6.48 -19.62
CA VAL A 118 -2.62 -7.66 -20.49
C VAL A 118 -1.68 -7.48 -21.67
N TYR A 119 -0.82 -8.47 -21.88
CA TYR A 119 0.26 -8.38 -22.85
C TYR A 119 -0.07 -9.12 -24.15
N GLU A 120 0.44 -8.57 -25.24
CA GLU A 120 0.53 -9.19 -26.56
C GLU A 120 -0.82 -9.64 -27.13
N THR A 121 -1.80 -8.73 -27.06
CA THR A 121 -3.19 -8.94 -27.48
C THR A 121 -3.71 -7.82 -28.36
N GLU A 122 -4.44 -8.18 -29.42
CA GLU A 122 -5.10 -7.23 -30.32
C GLU A 122 -6.50 -6.84 -29.82
N GLU A 123 -7.18 -7.77 -29.13
CA GLU A 123 -8.47 -7.53 -28.48
C GLU A 123 -8.23 -7.02 -27.05
N PHE A 124 -9.14 -6.17 -26.58
CA PHE A 124 -9.15 -5.65 -25.21
C PHE A 124 -10.59 -5.55 -24.69
N ILE A 125 -10.75 -5.61 -23.37
CA ILE A 125 -12.00 -5.38 -22.65
C ILE A 125 -11.91 -4.04 -21.92
N THR A 126 -13.03 -3.35 -21.75
CA THR A 126 -13.06 -2.04 -21.10
C THR A 126 -14.21 -1.92 -20.11
N ARG A 127 -13.98 -1.21 -19.00
CA ARG A 127 -14.96 -1.04 -17.92
C ARG A 127 -16.28 -0.37 -18.32
N ASP A 128 -16.31 0.37 -19.42
CA ASP A 128 -17.46 1.16 -19.89
C ASP A 128 -18.47 0.36 -20.74
N GLU A 129 -18.20 -0.91 -21.07
CA GLU A 129 -19.11 -1.77 -21.83
C GLU A 129 -19.63 -2.96 -21.01
N LYS A 130 -18.70 -3.79 -20.55
CA LYS A 130 -18.82 -4.95 -19.64
C LYS A 130 -17.42 -5.14 -19.07
N GLY A 131 -17.21 -4.93 -17.78
CA GLY A 131 -15.86 -4.83 -17.25
C GLY A 131 -15.84 -4.55 -15.78
N ASP A 132 -16.66 -5.27 -15.02
CA ASP A 132 -16.29 -5.59 -13.65
C ASP A 132 -15.20 -6.68 -13.63
N LEU A 133 -14.69 -7.02 -12.45
CA LEU A 133 -13.61 -7.99 -12.31
C LEU A 133 -13.99 -9.39 -12.82
N ASN A 134 -15.25 -9.81 -12.67
CA ASN A 134 -15.71 -11.10 -13.14
C ASN A 134 -15.81 -11.14 -14.68
N ASP A 135 -16.28 -10.06 -15.31
CA ASP A 135 -16.23 -9.89 -16.76
C ASP A 135 -14.79 -9.98 -17.28
N PHE A 136 -13.83 -9.34 -16.60
CA PHE A 136 -12.41 -9.43 -16.93
C PHE A 136 -11.91 -10.88 -16.86
N TYR A 137 -12.19 -11.60 -15.77
CA TYR A 137 -11.75 -13.00 -15.63
C TYR A 137 -12.37 -13.92 -16.70
N ASN A 138 -13.65 -13.75 -17.02
CA ASN A 138 -14.27 -14.48 -18.14
C ASN A 138 -13.61 -14.16 -19.48
N TRP A 139 -13.23 -12.90 -19.69
CA TRP A 139 -12.55 -12.46 -20.91
C TRP A 139 -11.13 -13.02 -21.02
N ILE A 140 -10.31 -12.96 -19.96
CA ILE A 140 -8.93 -13.44 -20.01
C ILE A 140 -8.86 -14.95 -20.27
N VAL A 141 -9.80 -15.72 -19.70
CA VAL A 141 -9.96 -17.15 -19.96
C VAL A 141 -10.26 -17.45 -21.43
N LYS A 142 -11.06 -16.59 -22.08
CA LYS A 142 -11.39 -16.71 -23.49
C LYS A 142 -10.19 -16.38 -24.39
N VAL A 143 -9.47 -15.29 -24.11
CA VAL A 143 -8.39 -14.82 -25.00
C VAL A 143 -7.03 -15.47 -24.74
N LYS A 144 -6.83 -16.04 -23.53
CA LYS A 144 -5.65 -16.82 -23.13
C LYS A 144 -4.35 -16.04 -23.28
N LYS A 145 -4.29 -14.89 -22.64
CA LYS A 145 -3.16 -13.95 -22.71
C LYS A 145 -2.53 -13.75 -21.34
N LEU A 146 -1.24 -13.40 -21.34
CA LEU A 146 -0.50 -13.11 -20.11
C LEU A 146 -1.07 -11.83 -19.49
N ALA A 147 -1.33 -11.84 -18.18
CA ALA A 147 -1.80 -10.70 -17.42
C ALA A 147 -1.03 -10.49 -16.12
N GLN A 148 -1.08 -9.25 -15.61
CA GLN A 148 -0.43 -8.79 -14.39
C GLN A 148 -1.40 -7.94 -13.56
N PHE A 149 -1.51 -8.23 -12.25
CA PHE A 149 -2.14 -7.30 -11.31
C PHE A 149 -1.22 -6.09 -11.07
N ASN A 150 -1.72 -4.88 -11.31
CA ASN A 150 -0.95 -3.65 -11.13
C ASN A 150 -1.28 -2.99 -9.79
N HIS A 151 -0.25 -2.41 -9.16
CA HIS A 151 -0.27 -1.57 -7.96
C HIS A 151 -1.45 -1.80 -7.00
N PRO A 152 -1.67 -3.04 -6.52
CA PRO A 152 -2.81 -3.36 -5.66
C PRO A 152 -2.76 -2.54 -4.36
N GLY A 153 -3.88 -1.91 -4.02
CA GLY A 153 -3.99 -1.14 -2.79
C GLY A 153 -5.35 -0.49 -2.60
N VAL A 154 -5.50 0.27 -1.51
CA VAL A 154 -6.73 0.96 -1.11
C VAL A 154 -7.17 1.98 -2.16
N THR A 155 -6.21 2.66 -2.80
CA THR A 155 -6.49 3.74 -3.75
C THR A 155 -7.15 3.23 -5.05
N PHE A 156 -6.61 2.16 -5.62
CA PHE A 156 -7.00 1.68 -6.96
C PHE A 156 -7.85 0.40 -6.92
N GLY A 157 -7.87 -0.28 -5.77
CA GLY A 157 -8.54 -1.56 -5.54
C GLY A 157 -7.54 -2.71 -5.46
N ASN A 158 -7.93 -3.76 -4.73
CA ASN A 158 -7.14 -4.97 -4.51
C ASN A 158 -7.83 -6.24 -5.05
N PHE A 159 -8.62 -6.08 -6.11
CA PHE A 159 -9.31 -7.17 -6.81
C PHE A 159 -10.29 -7.95 -5.93
N GLN A 160 -11.01 -7.22 -5.07
CA GLN A 160 -11.95 -7.78 -4.09
C GLN A 160 -11.23 -8.80 -3.20
N ASP A 161 -10.13 -8.35 -2.59
CA ASP A 161 -9.20 -9.19 -1.81
C ASP A 161 -8.66 -10.37 -2.63
N PHE A 162 -8.32 -10.14 -3.89
CA PHE A 162 -7.87 -11.15 -4.86
C PHE A 162 -8.80 -12.37 -4.95
N ILE A 163 -10.11 -12.14 -5.11
CA ILE A 163 -11.08 -13.22 -5.31
C ILE A 163 -10.57 -14.18 -6.40
N LEU A 164 -10.34 -15.44 -6.03
CA LEU A 164 -9.69 -16.42 -6.90
C LEU A 164 -10.66 -16.89 -7.99
N TYR A 165 -10.23 -16.81 -9.25
CA TYR A 165 -10.92 -17.44 -10.37
C TYR A 165 -10.00 -18.55 -10.93
N PRO A 166 -10.25 -19.84 -10.61
CA PRO A 166 -9.26 -20.90 -10.86
C PRO A 166 -8.78 -21.05 -12.30
N GLU A 167 -9.63 -20.80 -13.31
CA GLU A 167 -9.19 -20.84 -14.71
C GLU A 167 -8.40 -19.60 -15.14
N ALA A 168 -8.64 -18.44 -14.52
CA ALA A 168 -7.94 -17.20 -14.83
C ALA A 168 -6.49 -17.21 -14.29
N ASP A 169 -6.22 -17.96 -13.23
CA ASP A 169 -4.87 -18.20 -12.67
C ASP A 169 -3.89 -18.78 -13.71
N LEU A 170 -4.40 -19.47 -14.74
CA LEU A 170 -3.59 -19.94 -15.87
C LEU A 170 -2.98 -18.79 -16.70
N TYR A 171 -3.52 -17.58 -16.58
CA TYR A 171 -3.26 -16.45 -17.47
C TYR A 171 -2.81 -15.19 -16.72
N VAL A 172 -3.21 -15.01 -15.45
CA VAL A 172 -2.68 -13.95 -14.58
C VAL A 172 -1.47 -14.50 -13.84
N ASN A 173 -0.27 -14.03 -14.20
CA ASN A 173 0.97 -14.62 -13.74
C ASN A 173 1.88 -13.65 -12.98
N LEU A 174 1.61 -12.36 -13.05
CA LEU A 174 2.47 -11.33 -12.47
C LEU A 174 1.67 -10.44 -11.52
N ILE A 175 2.36 -9.81 -10.59
CA ILE A 175 1.77 -8.85 -9.64
C ILE A 175 2.82 -7.81 -9.27
N GLU A 176 2.44 -6.55 -9.30
CA GLU A 176 3.31 -5.49 -8.81
C GLU A 176 3.40 -5.52 -7.29
N VAL A 177 4.63 -5.64 -6.81
CA VAL A 177 4.99 -5.34 -5.42
C VAL A 177 5.69 -3.99 -5.31
N GLY A 178 6.17 -3.47 -6.45
CA GLY A 178 6.69 -2.11 -6.56
C GLY A 178 6.15 -1.36 -7.77
N ASN A 179 5.78 -0.11 -7.55
CA ASN A 179 5.26 0.80 -8.58
C ASN A 179 5.65 2.24 -8.24
N GLY A 180 6.23 2.98 -9.19
CA GLY A 180 6.42 4.41 -9.01
C GLY A 180 7.11 5.12 -10.17
N ASN A 181 6.57 6.29 -10.54
CA ASN A 181 7.11 7.17 -11.58
C ASN A 181 7.88 8.39 -11.02
N SER A 182 8.25 8.35 -9.75
CA SER A 182 9.08 9.38 -9.11
C SER A 182 10.56 9.04 -9.29
N SER A 183 11.43 10.02 -9.12
CA SER A 183 12.89 9.80 -9.16
C SER A 183 13.44 9.06 -7.95
N ARG A 184 12.59 8.76 -6.96
CA ARG A 184 12.98 8.00 -5.77
C ARG A 184 13.02 6.52 -6.07
N ASN A 185 13.97 5.84 -5.43
CA ASN A 185 14.14 4.40 -5.49
C ASN A 185 13.44 3.71 -4.30
N ASP A 186 12.20 4.10 -4.04
CA ASP A 186 11.33 3.58 -2.98
C ASP A 186 9.96 3.35 -3.61
N THR A 187 9.87 2.26 -4.34
CA THR A 187 8.71 1.87 -5.15
C THR A 187 8.03 0.62 -4.62
N ILE A 188 8.76 -0.27 -3.92
CA ILE A 188 8.23 -1.45 -3.25
C ILE A 188 7.62 -0.99 -1.93
N SER A 189 6.29 -1.15 -1.79
CA SER A 189 5.57 -0.69 -0.60
C SER A 189 5.09 -1.85 0.26
N GLU A 190 4.96 -1.61 1.56
CA GLU A 190 4.39 -2.57 2.51
C GLU A 190 2.98 -3.02 2.07
N GLU A 191 2.15 -2.09 1.60
CA GLU A 191 0.79 -2.40 1.14
C GLU A 191 0.77 -3.35 -0.06
N MET A 192 1.57 -3.09 -1.10
CA MET A 192 1.63 -3.97 -2.27
C MET A 192 2.26 -5.33 -1.92
N PHE A 193 3.25 -5.34 -1.03
CA PHE A 193 3.87 -6.56 -0.52
C PHE A 193 2.88 -7.45 0.26
N GLU A 194 2.05 -6.86 1.12
CA GLU A 194 0.99 -7.58 1.83
C GLU A 194 -0.08 -8.11 0.88
N ASN A 195 -0.46 -7.33 -0.13
CA ASN A 195 -1.39 -7.76 -1.18
C ASN A 195 -0.83 -8.93 -2.02
N PHE A 196 0.48 -8.96 -2.27
CA PHE A 196 1.13 -10.11 -2.90
C PHE A 196 1.00 -11.38 -2.06
N ILE A 197 1.26 -11.31 -0.74
CA ILE A 197 1.05 -12.45 0.16
C ILE A 197 -0.42 -12.87 0.19
N LEU A 198 -1.36 -11.91 0.19
CA LEU A 198 -2.80 -12.20 0.13
C LEU A 198 -3.17 -12.97 -1.15
N ALA A 199 -2.67 -12.56 -2.32
CA ALA A 199 -2.89 -13.26 -3.58
C ALA A 199 -2.38 -14.71 -3.52
N LEU A 200 -1.18 -14.94 -2.98
CA LEU A 200 -0.62 -16.29 -2.80
C LEU A 200 -1.44 -17.15 -1.83
N ASN A 201 -1.93 -16.57 -0.74
CA ASN A 201 -2.80 -17.24 0.25
C ASN A 201 -4.20 -17.54 -0.28
N ARG A 202 -4.69 -16.75 -1.24
CA ARG A 202 -5.93 -17.01 -1.98
C ARG A 202 -5.80 -18.19 -2.94
N GLY A 203 -4.58 -18.51 -3.37
CA GLY A 203 -4.31 -19.59 -4.31
C GLY A 203 -3.84 -19.15 -5.69
N TRP A 204 -3.56 -17.85 -5.89
CA TRP A 204 -2.99 -17.36 -7.14
C TRP A 204 -1.52 -17.74 -7.28
N HIS A 205 -1.13 -18.10 -8.49
CA HIS A 205 0.25 -18.30 -8.91
C HIS A 205 0.74 -17.04 -9.60
N VAL A 206 1.12 -16.05 -8.80
CA VAL A 206 1.64 -14.76 -9.30
C VAL A 206 3.07 -14.53 -8.85
N SER A 207 3.84 -13.80 -9.67
CA SER A 207 5.24 -13.47 -9.45
C SER A 207 5.44 -11.97 -9.32
N PRO A 208 6.28 -11.50 -8.39
CA PRO A 208 6.46 -10.08 -8.13
C PRO A 208 7.16 -9.38 -9.31
N THR A 209 6.75 -8.15 -9.55
CA THR A 209 7.32 -7.20 -10.51
C THR A 209 7.49 -5.84 -9.84
N ALA A 210 8.53 -5.09 -10.23
CA ALA A 210 8.67 -3.67 -9.92
C ALA A 210 8.67 -2.90 -11.25
N ASN A 211 7.74 -1.96 -11.38
CA ASN A 211 7.53 -1.20 -12.62
C ASN A 211 7.38 0.29 -12.31
N GLN A 212 7.36 1.12 -13.35
CA GLN A 212 7.45 2.57 -13.16
C GLN A 212 6.15 3.31 -13.43
N ASP A 213 5.18 2.72 -14.13
CA ASP A 213 3.93 3.41 -14.49
C ASP A 213 4.17 4.81 -15.08
N ASN A 214 5.11 4.88 -16.04
CA ASN A 214 5.57 6.15 -16.57
C ASN A 214 4.44 6.85 -17.33
N HIS A 215 4.20 8.11 -16.98
CA HIS A 215 3.32 9.03 -17.73
C HIS A 215 4.10 10.18 -18.41
N ARG A 216 5.43 10.19 -18.25
CA ARG A 216 6.35 11.16 -18.84
C ARG A 216 7.36 10.43 -19.73
N GLU A 217 8.12 11.19 -20.52
CA GLU A 217 9.08 10.65 -21.50
C GLU A 217 10.39 10.18 -20.81
N ASN A 218 10.26 9.34 -19.78
CA ASN A 218 11.34 8.89 -18.89
C ASN A 218 11.30 7.37 -18.63
N TRP A 219 10.79 6.60 -19.58
CA TRP A 219 10.69 5.14 -19.51
C TRP A 219 12.02 4.47 -19.18
N LEU A 220 12.06 3.62 -18.14
CA LEU A 220 13.26 2.99 -17.58
C LEU A 220 14.33 3.95 -17.05
N SER A 221 14.14 5.27 -17.11
CA SER A 221 15.16 6.25 -16.71
C SER A 221 14.74 7.12 -15.53
N VAL A 222 13.54 6.92 -14.98
CA VAL A 222 13.05 7.75 -13.88
C VAL A 222 13.66 7.35 -12.54
N ASN A 223 13.74 6.06 -12.26
CA ASN A 223 14.38 5.46 -11.09
C ASN A 223 15.06 4.13 -11.49
N ASP A 224 15.66 3.45 -10.51
CA ASP A 224 16.39 2.20 -10.72
C ASP A 224 15.48 0.96 -10.59
N SER A 225 14.21 1.09 -10.19
CA SER A 225 13.27 -0.03 -10.09
C SER A 225 13.11 -0.83 -11.39
N ARG A 226 13.32 -2.14 -11.32
CA ARG A 226 13.23 -3.07 -12.45
C ARG A 226 12.49 -4.35 -12.06
N THR A 227 11.81 -4.90 -13.06
CA THR A 227 11.47 -6.31 -13.08
C THR A 227 12.64 -7.09 -13.69
N GLY A 228 13.30 -7.91 -12.89
CA GLY A 228 14.29 -8.87 -13.37
C GLY A 228 13.60 -10.11 -13.95
N ILE A 229 13.95 -10.52 -15.16
CA ILE A 229 13.31 -11.60 -15.92
C ILE A 229 14.36 -12.67 -16.22
N LEU A 230 14.12 -13.91 -15.75
CA LEU A 230 15.04 -15.03 -15.92
C LEU A 230 14.72 -15.80 -17.21
N ALA A 231 15.50 -15.52 -18.26
CA ALA A 231 15.34 -16.09 -19.60
C ALA A 231 16.66 -16.67 -20.11
N LYS A 232 16.62 -17.55 -21.11
CA LYS A 232 17.84 -18.17 -21.66
C LYS A 232 18.66 -17.19 -22.50
N GLU A 233 17.98 -16.28 -23.17
CA GLU A 233 18.51 -15.29 -24.09
C GLU A 233 17.58 -14.08 -24.19
N LEU A 234 18.10 -12.94 -24.65
CA LEU A 234 17.33 -11.71 -24.85
C LEU A 234 16.58 -11.74 -26.18
N THR A 235 15.53 -12.56 -26.26
CA THR A 235 14.63 -12.68 -27.41
C THR A 235 13.18 -12.55 -26.96
N TYR A 236 12.31 -12.15 -27.88
CA TYR A 236 10.88 -12.02 -27.58
C TYR A 236 10.30 -13.35 -27.07
N GLU A 237 10.63 -14.45 -27.75
CA GLU A 237 10.15 -15.79 -27.43
C GLU A 237 10.63 -16.24 -26.04
N ALA A 238 11.92 -16.07 -25.74
CA ALA A 238 12.49 -16.49 -24.46
C ALA A 238 11.97 -15.65 -23.28
N LEU A 239 11.79 -14.33 -23.47
CA LEU A 239 11.21 -13.46 -22.46
C LEU A 239 9.73 -13.77 -22.22
N MET A 240 8.94 -13.93 -23.28
CA MET A 240 7.53 -14.33 -23.12
C MET A 240 7.44 -15.69 -22.42
N GLU A 241 8.29 -16.66 -22.77
CA GLU A 241 8.37 -17.94 -22.05
C GLU A 241 8.68 -17.74 -20.56
N ALA A 242 9.61 -16.84 -20.22
CA ALA A 242 9.95 -16.53 -18.83
C ALA A 242 8.78 -15.90 -18.06
N LEU A 243 8.08 -14.94 -18.65
CA LEU A 243 6.92 -14.28 -18.04
C LEU A 243 5.76 -15.26 -17.83
N TRP A 244 5.42 -16.07 -18.84
CA TRP A 244 4.40 -17.13 -18.71
C TRP A 244 4.74 -18.17 -17.63
N ASN A 245 6.04 -18.41 -17.39
CA ASN A 245 6.51 -19.30 -16.34
C ASN A 245 6.87 -18.57 -15.04
N ARG A 246 6.45 -17.31 -14.87
CA ARG A 246 6.58 -16.56 -13.59
C ARG A 246 8.03 -16.41 -13.14
N ARG A 247 8.98 -16.43 -14.07
CA ARG A 247 10.41 -16.37 -13.76
C ARG A 247 10.86 -14.91 -13.63
N THR A 248 10.29 -14.19 -12.67
CA THR A 248 10.61 -12.78 -12.43
C THR A 248 11.09 -12.53 -11.00
N PHE A 249 11.59 -11.33 -10.75
CA PHE A 249 11.70 -10.75 -9.42
C PHE A 249 11.51 -9.23 -9.52
N ALA A 250 11.06 -8.63 -8.42
CA ALA A 250 11.01 -7.18 -8.25
C ALA A 250 12.31 -6.69 -7.60
N SER A 251 12.83 -5.56 -8.04
CA SER A 251 14.06 -4.97 -7.53
C SER A 251 13.98 -3.45 -7.62
N GLU A 252 14.41 -2.75 -6.58
CA GLU A 252 14.71 -1.32 -6.64
C GLU A 252 16.11 -1.07 -7.19
N ASP A 253 17.01 -2.05 -7.06
CA ASP A 253 18.33 -1.98 -7.67
C ASP A 253 18.29 -2.44 -9.14
N LYS A 254 18.94 -1.68 -10.04
CA LYS A 254 18.97 -1.94 -11.49
C LYS A 254 19.87 -3.12 -11.91
N ASN A 255 20.74 -3.62 -11.04
CA ASN A 255 21.73 -4.66 -11.31
C ASN A 255 21.79 -5.81 -10.31
N ALA A 256 20.97 -5.80 -9.26
CA ALA A 256 20.82 -6.94 -8.35
C ALA A 256 20.54 -8.26 -9.08
N LYS A 257 21.29 -9.32 -8.73
CA LYS A 257 21.08 -10.66 -9.27
C LYS A 257 20.67 -11.62 -8.20
N ILE A 258 19.48 -12.18 -8.36
CA ILE A 258 19.00 -13.26 -7.51
C ILE A 258 18.62 -14.49 -8.32
N PHE A 259 18.93 -15.64 -7.76
CA PHE A 259 18.47 -16.92 -8.26
C PHE A 259 18.00 -17.78 -7.10
N PHE A 260 16.82 -18.35 -7.26
CA PHE A 260 16.22 -19.20 -6.25
C PHE A 260 15.79 -20.52 -6.88
N TRP A 261 16.28 -21.62 -6.33
CA TRP A 261 15.94 -22.99 -6.74
C TRP A 261 15.25 -23.75 -5.60
N GLY A 262 14.28 -24.55 -5.99
CA GLY A 262 13.65 -25.58 -5.19
C GLY A 262 13.93 -26.91 -5.87
N GLU A 263 14.77 -27.74 -5.25
CA GLU A 263 15.39 -28.90 -5.89
C GLU A 263 16.18 -28.47 -7.15
N VAL A 264 15.69 -28.83 -8.33
CA VAL A 264 16.26 -28.49 -9.64
C VAL A 264 15.45 -27.40 -10.37
N SER A 265 14.31 -26.99 -9.81
CA SER A 265 13.38 -26.05 -10.43
C SER A 265 13.69 -24.62 -10.01
N ILE A 266 13.72 -23.69 -10.97
CA ILE A 266 13.97 -22.26 -10.72
C ILE A 266 12.68 -21.55 -10.24
N MET A 267 12.83 -20.44 -9.53
CA MET A 267 11.72 -19.56 -9.11
C MET A 267 10.72 -19.25 -10.22
N GLY A 268 9.43 -19.21 -9.87
CA GLY A 268 8.30 -19.22 -10.81
C GLY A 268 7.68 -20.61 -11.02
N SER A 269 8.40 -21.68 -10.65
CA SER A 269 7.98 -23.06 -10.88
C SER A 269 6.95 -23.56 -9.86
N ILE A 270 6.03 -24.41 -10.33
CA ILE A 270 5.13 -25.22 -9.50
C ILE A 270 5.67 -26.65 -9.48
N VAL A 271 6.11 -27.12 -8.32
CA VAL A 271 6.73 -28.43 -8.12
C VAL A 271 5.75 -29.37 -7.42
N ARG A 272 5.59 -30.59 -7.96
CA ARG A 272 4.65 -31.56 -7.39
C ARG A 272 5.26 -32.32 -6.22
N LYS A 273 4.76 -32.06 -5.01
CA LYS A 273 5.21 -32.63 -3.73
C LYS A 273 4.05 -32.80 -2.76
N ASN A 274 4.09 -33.86 -1.97
CA ASN A 274 3.09 -34.16 -0.96
C ASN A 274 3.54 -33.72 0.44
N ALA A 275 2.57 -33.57 1.34
CA ALA A 275 2.80 -33.32 2.75
C ALA A 275 3.79 -34.35 3.35
N GLY A 276 4.70 -33.88 4.20
CA GLY A 276 5.71 -34.71 4.87
C GLY A 276 6.99 -34.95 4.05
N GLU A 277 7.00 -34.66 2.75
CA GLU A 277 8.24 -34.68 1.96
C GLU A 277 9.17 -33.52 2.39
N THR A 278 10.49 -33.77 2.32
CA THR A 278 11.50 -32.73 2.48
C THR A 278 11.91 -32.18 1.12
N VAL A 279 11.99 -30.86 1.02
CA VAL A 279 12.45 -30.14 -0.16
C VAL A 279 13.69 -29.31 0.16
N SER A 280 14.63 -29.26 -0.78
CA SER A 280 15.83 -28.44 -0.70
C SER A 280 15.63 -27.11 -1.42
N LEU A 281 15.91 -26.02 -0.74
CA LEU A 281 15.86 -24.66 -1.25
C LEU A 281 17.28 -24.10 -1.33
N LYS A 282 17.59 -23.41 -2.42
CA LYS A 282 18.87 -22.73 -2.62
C LYS A 282 18.65 -21.34 -3.19
N PHE A 283 19.07 -20.32 -2.44
CA PHE A 283 19.03 -18.92 -2.83
C PHE A 283 20.45 -18.39 -3.05
N VAL A 284 20.67 -17.69 -4.14
CA VAL A 284 21.93 -17.03 -4.49
C VAL A 284 21.65 -15.56 -4.71
N TYR A 285 22.43 -14.71 -4.06
CA TYR A 285 22.42 -13.27 -4.23
C TYR A 285 23.80 -12.79 -4.68
N GLU A 286 23.82 -11.87 -5.63
CA GLU A 286 25.00 -11.19 -6.12
C GLU A 286 24.63 -9.77 -6.56
N ASP A 287 25.21 -8.77 -5.89
CA ASP A 287 25.14 -7.38 -6.31
C ASP A 287 26.43 -6.63 -6.01
N PRO A 288 27.34 -6.50 -6.99
CA PRO A 288 28.62 -5.85 -6.77
C PRO A 288 28.45 -4.35 -6.49
N ALA A 289 28.72 -3.95 -5.24
CA ALA A 289 28.74 -2.59 -4.67
C ALA A 289 27.65 -2.30 -3.63
N ASP A 290 26.58 -3.11 -3.62
CA ASP A 290 25.38 -2.83 -2.81
C ASP A 290 25.08 -4.04 -1.91
N PRO A 291 25.73 -4.15 -0.72
CA PRO A 291 25.61 -5.33 0.13
C PRO A 291 24.21 -5.48 0.71
N ALA A 292 23.76 -6.74 0.85
CA ALA A 292 22.54 -7.05 1.59
C ALA A 292 22.72 -6.76 3.09
N ASP A 293 21.74 -6.08 3.70
CA ASP A 293 21.59 -5.99 5.15
C ASP A 293 20.75 -7.17 5.67
N THR A 294 19.56 -7.35 5.12
CA THR A 294 18.56 -8.30 5.63
C THR A 294 18.09 -9.24 4.52
N VAL A 295 17.93 -10.52 4.85
CA VAL A 295 17.29 -11.53 3.99
C VAL A 295 16.23 -12.29 4.77
N VAL A 296 15.05 -12.45 4.17
CA VAL A 296 13.91 -13.13 4.77
C VAL A 296 13.38 -14.21 3.82
N LEU A 297 13.15 -15.41 4.35
CA LEU A 297 12.42 -16.48 3.66
C LEU A 297 10.98 -16.52 4.16
N TYR A 298 10.05 -16.23 3.27
CA TYR A 298 8.62 -16.27 3.53
C TYR A 298 8.01 -17.61 3.11
N SER A 299 6.91 -17.96 3.78
CA SER A 299 6.03 -19.09 3.47
C SER A 299 4.59 -18.72 3.79
N GLN A 300 3.62 -19.58 3.45
CA GLN A 300 2.22 -19.37 3.86
C GLN A 300 2.05 -19.31 5.40
N ASN A 301 3.00 -19.92 6.13
CA ASN A 301 3.05 -19.95 7.60
C ASN A 301 3.80 -18.73 8.19
N GLY A 302 4.14 -17.74 7.37
CA GLY A 302 4.91 -16.56 7.76
C GLY A 302 6.41 -16.73 7.52
N ILE A 303 7.22 -16.05 8.35
CA ILE A 303 8.67 -16.01 8.21
C ILE A 303 9.30 -17.30 8.75
N LEU A 304 10.03 -18.02 7.89
CA LEU A 304 10.76 -19.23 8.27
C LEU A 304 12.22 -18.96 8.62
N LEU A 305 12.81 -17.95 8.01
CA LEU A 305 14.18 -17.53 8.26
C LEU A 305 14.26 -16.01 8.10
N LYS A 306 14.93 -15.35 9.04
CA LYS A 306 15.36 -13.95 8.94
C LYS A 306 16.83 -13.87 9.32
N ILE A 307 17.66 -13.33 8.44
CA ILE A 307 19.07 -13.05 8.69
C ILE A 307 19.25 -11.55 8.53
N GLU A 308 19.79 -10.90 9.55
CA GLU A 308 20.04 -9.45 9.57
C GLU A 308 21.55 -9.20 9.68
N ARG A 309 22.00 -8.01 9.24
CA ARG A 309 23.40 -7.58 9.24
C ARG A 309 24.32 -8.55 8.48
N ILE A 310 23.89 -8.94 7.28
CA ILE A 310 24.68 -9.83 6.42
C ILE A 310 25.96 -9.12 5.96
N GLU A 311 25.83 -7.85 5.53
CA GLU A 311 26.91 -6.98 5.07
C GLU A 311 27.76 -7.62 3.95
N LYS A 312 27.09 -8.28 2.99
CA LYS A 312 27.75 -8.94 1.84
C LYS A 312 27.04 -8.66 0.53
N ASP A 313 27.86 -8.39 -0.48
CA ASP A 313 27.49 -8.25 -1.89
C ASP A 313 27.26 -9.61 -2.58
N ARG A 314 27.70 -10.71 -1.99
CA ARG A 314 27.50 -12.07 -2.54
C ARG A 314 27.39 -13.14 -1.48
N PHE A 315 26.37 -13.99 -1.58
CA PHE A 315 26.21 -15.15 -0.72
C PHE A 315 25.27 -16.22 -1.31
N THR A 316 25.20 -17.36 -0.61
CA THR A 316 24.26 -18.45 -0.91
C THR A 316 23.65 -18.94 0.38
N ILE A 317 22.33 -19.14 0.38
CA ILE A 317 21.55 -19.72 1.48
C ILE A 317 20.98 -21.04 0.99
N GLU A 318 21.14 -22.10 1.78
CA GLU A 318 20.54 -23.41 1.51
C GLU A 318 19.67 -23.81 2.72
N GLN A 319 18.46 -24.30 2.46
CA GLN A 319 17.51 -24.77 3.48
C GLN A 319 16.91 -26.11 3.07
N ASN A 320 16.63 -26.98 4.04
CA ASN A 320 15.84 -28.18 3.81
C ASN A 320 14.57 -28.09 4.65
N ILE A 321 13.41 -28.10 4.02
CA ILE A 321 12.13 -27.84 4.66
C ILE A 321 11.23 -29.06 4.48
N GLN A 322 10.63 -29.52 5.57
CA GLN A 322 9.58 -30.52 5.50
C GLN A 322 8.23 -29.83 5.28
N LEU A 323 7.57 -30.16 4.18
CA LEU A 323 6.26 -29.61 3.82
C LEU A 323 5.21 -30.06 4.83
N GLN A 324 4.41 -29.13 5.36
CA GLN A 324 3.41 -29.42 6.39
C GLN A 324 2.10 -29.94 5.81
N ASP A 325 1.81 -29.59 4.57
CA ASP A 325 0.59 -29.90 3.83
C ASP A 325 0.88 -29.94 2.31
N GLY A 326 -0.18 -29.95 1.51
CA GLY A 326 -0.15 -30.15 0.06
C GLY A 326 -0.23 -28.86 -0.76
N TYR A 327 -0.08 -27.69 -0.14
CA TYR A 327 0.01 -26.41 -0.84
C TYR A 327 0.91 -25.50 -0.04
N GLU A 328 2.15 -25.29 -0.49
CA GLU A 328 3.09 -24.38 0.16
C GLU A 328 3.78 -23.53 -0.91
N TRP A 329 4.18 -22.32 -0.54
CA TRP A 329 4.99 -21.47 -1.40
C TRP A 329 6.15 -20.91 -0.59
N PHE A 330 7.28 -20.67 -1.25
CA PHE A 330 8.41 -19.99 -0.62
C PHE A 330 8.91 -18.89 -1.52
N PHE A 331 9.26 -17.73 -0.96
CA PHE A 331 10.00 -16.69 -1.68
C PHE A 331 10.98 -15.98 -0.75
N PHE A 332 11.99 -15.33 -1.33
CA PHE A 332 12.97 -14.55 -0.62
C PHE A 332 12.70 -13.05 -0.79
N TYR A 333 12.85 -12.32 0.30
CA TYR A 333 12.95 -10.87 0.35
C TYR A 333 14.38 -10.50 0.76
N VAL A 334 14.96 -9.50 0.11
CA VAL A 334 16.26 -8.92 0.45
C VAL A 334 16.10 -7.42 0.62
N LYS A 335 16.74 -6.87 1.65
CA LYS A 335 16.93 -5.43 1.82
C LYS A 335 18.41 -5.13 1.82
N GLN A 336 18.86 -4.25 0.93
CA GLN A 336 20.22 -3.76 0.84
C GLN A 336 20.50 -2.69 1.91
N ILE A 337 21.78 -2.40 2.16
CA ILE A 337 22.22 -1.43 3.18
C ILE A 337 21.77 0.00 2.83
N ASP A 338 21.74 0.33 1.54
CA ASP A 338 21.26 1.61 1.01
C ASP A 338 19.75 1.79 1.08
N GLY A 339 19.01 0.70 1.32
CA GLY A 339 17.57 0.70 1.51
C GLY A 339 16.81 -0.07 0.44
N ASP A 340 17.43 -0.34 -0.71
CA ASP A 340 16.80 -0.98 -1.86
C ASP A 340 16.27 -2.37 -1.52
N GLU A 341 15.07 -2.66 -2.01
CA GLU A 341 14.33 -3.89 -1.74
C GLU A 341 14.24 -4.79 -2.97
N ILE A 342 14.32 -6.10 -2.74
CA ILE A 342 14.29 -7.13 -3.79
C ILE A 342 13.38 -8.27 -3.34
N VAL A 343 12.44 -8.68 -4.19
CA VAL A 343 11.47 -9.76 -3.91
C VAL A 343 11.51 -10.81 -5.02
N SER A 344 11.87 -12.05 -4.68
CA SER A 344 11.94 -13.15 -5.64
C SER A 344 10.57 -13.69 -6.02
N ALA A 345 10.45 -14.29 -7.22
CA ALA A 345 9.31 -15.18 -7.50
C ALA A 345 9.19 -16.30 -6.46
N PRO A 346 7.96 -16.74 -6.15
CA PRO A 346 7.77 -17.94 -5.35
C PRO A 346 8.17 -19.21 -6.10
N ILE A 347 8.47 -20.25 -5.32
CA ILE A 347 8.36 -21.64 -5.78
C ILE A 347 7.21 -22.27 -5.02
N TRP A 348 6.24 -22.79 -5.76
CA TRP A 348 5.10 -23.51 -5.19
C TRP A 348 5.42 -24.99 -5.10
N PHE A 349 5.06 -25.60 -3.97
CA PHE A 349 5.11 -27.03 -3.73
C PHE A 349 3.69 -27.52 -3.48
N GLU A 350 3.13 -28.18 -4.47
CA GLU A 350 1.75 -28.59 -4.46
C GLU A 350 1.58 -30.10 -4.59
N SER A 351 0.60 -30.66 -3.90
CA SER A 351 0.20 -32.05 -4.09
C SER A 351 -0.30 -32.29 -5.52
N LYS A 352 -0.30 -33.57 -5.91
CA LYS A 352 -0.84 -33.99 -7.22
C LYS A 352 -2.36 -33.88 -7.30
N GLU A 353 -3.05 -33.78 -6.16
CA GLU A 353 -4.48 -33.58 -6.11
C GLU A 353 -4.83 -32.19 -6.71
N PRO A 354 -5.64 -32.13 -7.78
CA PRO A 354 -6.07 -30.87 -8.40
C PRO A 354 -7.07 -30.10 -7.55
N VAL A 355 -7.72 -30.71 -6.55
CA VAL A 355 -8.57 -29.94 -5.63
C VAL A 355 -7.72 -29.36 -4.50
N LYS A 356 -7.87 -28.05 -4.28
CA LYS A 356 -7.16 -27.27 -3.26
C LYS A 356 -8.14 -26.73 -2.23
N VAL A 357 -7.62 -26.51 -1.02
CA VAL A 357 -8.27 -25.75 0.04
C VAL A 357 -7.34 -24.62 0.39
N ASN A 358 -7.76 -23.38 0.25
CA ASN A 358 -6.92 -22.20 0.56
C ASN A 358 -7.76 -21.12 1.21
N TYR A 359 -7.12 -19.97 1.47
CA TYR A 359 -7.73 -18.83 2.14
C TYR A 359 -8.43 -19.29 3.42
N VAL A 360 -7.70 -19.91 4.34
CA VAL A 360 -8.25 -20.39 5.62
C VAL A 360 -8.29 -19.24 6.62
N ARG A 361 -9.48 -18.97 7.17
CA ARG A 361 -9.74 -17.97 8.22
C ARG A 361 -10.42 -18.62 9.41
N LEU A 362 -10.14 -18.11 10.60
CA LEU A 362 -10.79 -18.53 11.82
C LEU A 362 -11.49 -17.33 12.47
N GLY A 363 -12.77 -17.49 12.76
CA GLY A 363 -13.57 -16.55 13.54
C GLY A 363 -13.87 -17.10 14.94
N PRO A 364 -13.63 -16.35 16.02
CA PRO A 364 -12.87 -15.10 16.07
C PRO A 364 -11.36 -15.35 15.82
N SER A 365 -10.65 -14.31 15.36
CA SER A 365 -9.21 -14.40 15.04
C SER A 365 -8.32 -14.66 16.26
N LYS A 366 -8.81 -14.34 17.46
CA LYS A 366 -8.19 -14.69 18.75
C LYS A 366 -9.17 -15.50 19.60
N PRO A 367 -9.29 -16.81 19.35
CA PRO A 367 -10.25 -17.63 20.05
C PRO A 367 -9.90 -17.84 21.52
N SER A 368 -10.94 -18.01 22.33
CA SER A 368 -10.84 -18.38 23.73
C SER A 368 -11.53 -19.70 24.00
N THR A 369 -11.33 -20.24 25.20
CA THR A 369 -11.93 -21.50 25.64
C THR A 369 -13.46 -21.51 25.71
N LYS A 370 -14.11 -20.36 25.48
CA LYS A 370 -15.58 -20.22 25.48
C LYS A 370 -16.17 -20.13 24.08
N ASP A 371 -15.34 -19.99 23.05
CA ASP A 371 -15.82 -19.63 21.72
C ASP A 371 -16.08 -20.84 20.86
N ASN A 372 -17.26 -20.88 20.27
CA ASN A 372 -17.42 -21.63 19.04
C ASN A 372 -16.56 -20.96 17.98
N LEU A 373 -15.87 -21.78 17.18
CA LEU A 373 -15.01 -21.30 16.11
C LEU A 373 -15.72 -21.48 14.78
N THR A 374 -15.69 -20.44 13.95
CA THR A 374 -16.09 -20.52 12.55
C THR A 374 -14.82 -20.64 11.71
N LEU A 375 -14.57 -21.83 11.18
CA LEU A 375 -13.51 -22.06 10.22
C LEU A 375 -14.06 -21.82 8.81
N THR A 376 -13.51 -20.83 8.13
CA THR A 376 -13.92 -20.42 6.78
C THR A 376 -12.79 -20.68 5.80
N PHE A 377 -13.07 -21.27 4.64
CA PHE A 377 -12.06 -21.56 3.62
C PHE A 377 -12.69 -21.66 2.23
N ASP A 378 -11.85 -21.50 1.20
CA ASP A 378 -12.25 -21.76 -0.19
C ASP A 378 -11.84 -23.18 -0.58
N ILE A 379 -12.70 -23.91 -1.31
CA ILE A 379 -12.37 -25.21 -1.91
C ILE A 379 -12.63 -25.16 -3.41
N TYR A 380 -11.63 -25.54 -4.22
CA TYR A 380 -11.70 -25.38 -5.66
C TYR A 380 -10.92 -26.43 -6.44
N ASN A 381 -11.37 -26.69 -7.66
CA ASN A 381 -10.75 -27.59 -8.62
C ASN A 381 -9.86 -26.79 -9.57
N THR A 382 -8.60 -27.16 -9.74
CA THR A 382 -7.67 -26.53 -10.69
C THR A 382 -7.57 -27.27 -12.03
N SER A 383 -8.39 -28.29 -12.25
CA SER A 383 -8.38 -29.07 -13.49
C SER A 383 -9.56 -28.76 -14.42
N SER A 384 -9.34 -29.01 -15.72
CA SER A 384 -10.36 -28.90 -16.78
C SER A 384 -11.43 -29.99 -16.73
N GLU A 385 -11.33 -30.93 -15.80
CA GLU A 385 -12.26 -32.05 -15.66
C GLU A 385 -13.02 -31.93 -14.34
N PRO A 386 -14.32 -32.29 -14.30
CA PRO A 386 -15.07 -32.32 -13.06
C PRO A 386 -14.48 -33.35 -12.07
N ARG A 387 -14.56 -33.03 -10.77
CA ARG A 387 -14.02 -33.84 -9.68
C ARG A 387 -15.06 -34.07 -8.60
N GLN A 388 -15.19 -35.32 -8.18
CA GLN A 388 -15.86 -35.66 -6.92
C GLN A 388 -14.78 -35.92 -5.88
N VAL A 389 -14.83 -35.20 -4.76
CA VAL A 389 -13.84 -35.32 -3.69
C VAL A 389 -14.52 -35.43 -2.33
N LYS A 390 -13.91 -36.19 -1.44
CA LYS A 390 -14.28 -36.23 -0.03
C LYS A 390 -13.30 -35.35 0.75
N LEU A 391 -13.82 -34.28 1.34
CA LEU A 391 -13.08 -33.45 2.29
C LEU A 391 -13.37 -33.94 3.71
N THR A 392 -12.33 -34.26 4.46
CA THR A 392 -12.42 -34.52 5.89
C THR A 392 -11.54 -33.49 6.63
N VAL A 393 -12.14 -32.77 7.57
CA VAL A 393 -11.45 -31.75 8.36
C VAL A 393 -11.16 -32.31 9.75
N TYR A 394 -9.92 -32.16 10.20
CA TYR A 394 -9.44 -32.61 11.49
C TYR A 394 -9.01 -31.42 12.35
N ILE A 395 -9.17 -31.56 13.67
CA ILE A 395 -8.50 -30.70 14.66
C ILE A 395 -7.74 -31.60 15.61
N ASP A 396 -6.42 -31.41 15.67
CA ASP A 396 -5.49 -32.23 16.45
C ASP A 396 -5.72 -33.74 16.22
N GLY A 397 -5.95 -34.11 14.95
CA GLY A 397 -6.20 -35.48 14.52
C GLY A 397 -7.60 -36.04 14.80
N LYS A 398 -8.53 -35.25 15.35
CA LYS A 398 -9.94 -35.63 15.52
C LYS A 398 -10.80 -35.07 14.39
N ILE A 399 -11.64 -35.92 13.78
CA ILE A 399 -12.56 -35.49 12.73
C ILE A 399 -13.59 -34.51 13.31
N VAL A 400 -13.69 -33.33 12.70
CA VAL A 400 -14.74 -32.34 13.02
C VAL A 400 -15.79 -32.23 11.92
N SER A 401 -15.44 -32.53 10.66
CA SER A 401 -16.38 -32.53 9.54
C SER A 401 -15.97 -33.52 8.46
N THR A 402 -16.94 -34.02 7.69
CA THR A 402 -16.72 -34.81 6.48
C THR A 402 -17.83 -34.52 5.48
N GLU A 403 -17.46 -34.11 4.28
CA GLU A 403 -18.39 -33.73 3.22
C GLU A 403 -17.89 -34.19 1.85
N ILE A 404 -18.82 -34.47 0.94
CA ILE A 404 -18.51 -34.82 -0.46
C ILE A 404 -18.87 -33.63 -1.33
N PHE A 405 -17.90 -33.16 -2.11
CA PHE A 405 -18.07 -32.07 -3.08
C PHE A 405 -18.08 -32.63 -4.50
N ASN A 406 -18.96 -32.10 -5.34
CA ASN A 406 -18.96 -32.32 -6.79
C ASN A 406 -18.60 -31.00 -7.47
N LEU A 407 -17.32 -30.82 -7.78
CA LEU A 407 -16.80 -29.60 -8.38
C LEU A 407 -16.73 -29.78 -9.90
N GLY A 408 -17.29 -28.83 -10.65
CA GLY A 408 -17.08 -28.74 -12.09
C GLY A 408 -15.61 -28.45 -12.45
N ALA A 409 -15.30 -28.44 -13.74
CA ALA A 409 -14.02 -27.93 -14.23
C ALA A 409 -13.81 -26.51 -13.73
N TYR A 410 -12.64 -26.23 -13.14
CA TYR A 410 -12.29 -24.92 -12.56
C TYR A 410 -13.28 -24.33 -11.54
N ALA A 411 -14.18 -25.15 -10.98
CA ALA A 411 -15.20 -24.67 -10.06
C ALA A 411 -14.61 -24.40 -8.67
N ILE A 412 -15.16 -23.40 -7.99
CA ILE A 412 -14.81 -22.98 -6.64
C ILE A 412 -16.08 -22.82 -5.79
N VAL A 413 -15.98 -23.22 -4.53
CA VAL A 413 -16.93 -22.88 -3.48
C VAL A 413 -16.23 -21.91 -2.54
N TYR A 414 -16.64 -20.65 -2.59
CA TYR A 414 -16.11 -19.59 -1.74
C TYR A 414 -16.67 -19.70 -0.33
N ASP A 415 -15.86 -19.30 0.66
CA ASP A 415 -16.26 -19.08 2.05
C ASP A 415 -17.04 -20.25 2.67
N LYS A 416 -16.61 -21.49 2.40
CA LYS A 416 -17.18 -22.66 3.07
C LYS A 416 -16.91 -22.56 4.56
N GLN A 417 -17.99 -22.58 5.35
CA GLN A 417 -17.92 -22.49 6.80
C GLN A 417 -18.16 -23.84 7.48
N ILE A 418 -17.39 -24.08 8.54
CA ILE A 418 -17.58 -25.17 9.51
C ILE A 418 -17.57 -24.57 10.90
N ILE A 419 -18.60 -24.89 11.69
CA ILE A 419 -18.65 -24.52 13.11
C ILE A 419 -17.96 -25.62 13.93
N ILE A 420 -17.04 -25.21 14.79
CA ILE A 420 -16.23 -26.05 15.65
C ILE A 420 -16.56 -25.69 17.10
N GLU A 421 -16.70 -26.72 17.94
CA GLU A 421 -16.90 -26.53 19.38
C GLU A 421 -15.69 -25.86 20.06
N PRO A 422 -15.86 -25.23 21.23
CA PRO A 422 -14.76 -24.56 21.92
C PRO A 422 -13.59 -25.50 22.20
N GLN A 423 -12.38 -25.00 21.98
CA GLN A 423 -11.15 -25.74 22.18
C GLN A 423 -10.53 -25.41 23.55
N VAL A 424 -9.67 -26.30 24.03
CA VAL A 424 -8.90 -26.06 25.26
C VAL A 424 -7.83 -25.01 25.02
N THR A 425 -7.20 -24.50 26.06
CA THR A 425 -6.09 -23.54 25.91
C THR A 425 -4.88 -24.21 25.28
N GLY A 426 -4.25 -23.53 24.32
CA GLY A 426 -3.02 -23.96 23.68
C GLY A 426 -3.03 -23.77 22.17
N LYS A 427 -2.00 -24.31 21.52
CA LYS A 427 -1.88 -24.32 20.07
C LYS A 427 -2.64 -25.52 19.51
N HIS A 428 -3.41 -25.27 18.47
CA HIS A 428 -4.21 -26.25 17.75
C HIS A 428 -3.84 -26.24 16.28
N ARG A 429 -4.01 -27.39 15.64
CA ARG A 429 -3.80 -27.55 14.19
C ARG A 429 -5.07 -28.08 13.55
N VAL A 430 -5.49 -27.42 12.47
CA VAL A 430 -6.50 -27.88 11.53
C VAL A 430 -5.79 -28.55 10.35
N ASP A 431 -6.28 -29.72 9.96
CA ASP A 431 -5.84 -30.39 8.73
C ASP A 431 -7.05 -30.62 7.81
N PHE A 432 -6.89 -30.26 6.54
CA PHE A 432 -7.87 -30.50 5.48
C PHE A 432 -7.38 -31.67 4.64
N GLU A 433 -8.00 -32.84 4.81
CA GLU A 433 -7.65 -34.04 4.05
C GLU A 433 -8.57 -34.19 2.83
N ILE A 434 -7.98 -34.36 1.66
CA ILE A 434 -8.68 -34.73 0.43
C ILE A 434 -8.15 -36.08 -0.03
N ASN A 435 -9.05 -37.06 -0.17
CA ASN A 435 -8.73 -38.40 -0.69
C ASN A 435 -7.57 -39.12 0.03
N GLY A 436 -7.28 -38.77 1.29
CA GLY A 436 -6.21 -39.37 2.10
C GLY A 436 -4.91 -38.57 2.15
N ASP A 437 -4.79 -37.47 1.40
CA ASP A 437 -3.65 -36.55 1.45
C ASP A 437 -4.05 -35.25 2.17
N ILE A 438 -3.16 -34.69 3.00
CA ILE A 438 -3.38 -33.38 3.62
C ILE A 438 -3.20 -32.30 2.56
N ALA A 439 -4.30 -31.69 2.12
CA ALA A 439 -4.33 -30.68 1.08
C ALA A 439 -3.88 -29.31 1.61
N GLN A 440 -4.25 -28.97 2.85
CA GLN A 440 -3.92 -27.71 3.50
C GLN A 440 -3.92 -27.90 5.03
N SER A 441 -3.15 -27.10 5.75
CA SER A 441 -3.19 -27.03 7.21
C SER A 441 -3.26 -25.59 7.70
N TYR A 442 -3.75 -25.40 8.92
CA TYR A 442 -3.82 -24.09 9.55
C TYR A 442 -3.63 -24.21 11.05
N THR A 443 -2.74 -23.41 11.63
CA THR A 443 -2.51 -23.40 13.08
C THR A 443 -3.09 -22.16 13.73
N PHE A 444 -3.69 -22.33 14.90
CA PHE A 444 -4.23 -21.24 15.70
C PHE A 444 -3.96 -21.46 17.20
N GLU A 445 -4.06 -20.39 17.98
CA GLU A 445 -3.85 -20.44 19.42
C GLU A 445 -5.10 -20.01 20.17
N VAL A 446 -5.50 -20.80 21.16
CA VAL A 446 -6.67 -20.58 22.00
C VAL A 446 -6.19 -20.15 23.38
N SER A 447 -6.73 -19.05 23.88
CA SER A 447 -6.37 -18.48 25.18
C SER A 447 -7.45 -18.73 26.25
N GLU A 448 -7.06 -18.80 27.53
CA GLU A 448 -8.02 -18.58 28.62
C GLU A 448 -8.39 -17.08 28.60
N THR A 449 -9.64 -16.72 28.36
CA THR A 449 -10.03 -15.30 28.25
C THR A 449 -9.72 -14.54 29.55
N THR A 450 -8.85 -13.52 29.50
CA THR A 450 -8.59 -12.61 30.64
C THR A 450 -9.10 -11.17 30.42
N GLY A 451 -9.64 -10.83 29.25
CA GLY A 451 -10.15 -9.49 28.90
C GLY A 451 -11.45 -9.52 28.08
N LEU A 452 -12.13 -8.38 28.02
CA LEU A 452 -13.38 -8.19 27.25
C LEU A 452 -13.11 -8.15 25.73
N ARG A 453 -14.07 -8.64 24.93
CA ARG A 453 -14.19 -8.37 23.49
C ARG A 453 -15.10 -7.18 23.24
N VAL A 454 -14.54 -6.18 22.58
CA VAL A 454 -15.20 -4.91 22.32
C VAL A 454 -15.36 -4.73 20.82
N LEU A 455 -16.61 -4.76 20.34
CA LEU A 455 -16.95 -4.44 18.96
C LEU A 455 -17.02 -2.91 18.82
N ILE A 456 -16.23 -2.34 17.92
CA ILE A 456 -16.22 -0.90 17.67
C ILE A 456 -16.81 -0.65 16.29
N ASP A 457 -17.89 0.13 16.22
CA ASP A 457 -18.51 0.52 14.97
C ASP A 457 -17.57 1.38 14.12
N ARG A 458 -17.35 0.98 12.87
CA ARG A 458 -16.57 1.70 11.85
C ARG A 458 -17.30 1.90 10.52
N LEU A 459 -18.57 1.50 10.43
CA LEU A 459 -19.31 1.47 9.16
C LEU A 459 -20.10 2.74 8.90
N HIS A 460 -20.30 3.58 9.93
CA HIS A 460 -21.28 4.66 9.89
C HIS A 460 -20.65 6.06 9.88
N GLU A 461 -19.61 6.24 9.06
CA GLU A 461 -18.85 7.51 9.00
C GLU A 461 -18.35 7.95 10.39
N ASN A 462 -18.03 6.98 11.26
CA ASN A 462 -17.74 7.21 12.68
C ASN A 462 -16.55 8.19 12.85
N ASP A 463 -16.71 9.18 13.73
CA ASP A 463 -15.68 10.21 13.95
C ASP A 463 -14.62 9.73 14.96
N PHE A 464 -13.71 8.86 14.51
CA PHE A 464 -12.60 8.38 15.31
C PHE A 464 -11.52 9.45 15.52
N ASN A 465 -11.80 10.39 16.42
CA ASN A 465 -10.83 11.38 16.85
C ASN A 465 -9.69 10.74 17.68
N GLU A 466 -8.60 11.49 17.90
CA GLU A 466 -7.41 10.99 18.59
C GLU A 466 -7.66 10.53 20.03
N GLU A 467 -8.64 11.13 20.70
CA GLU A 467 -9.04 10.75 22.06
C GLU A 467 -9.61 9.33 22.07
N PHE A 468 -10.43 9.01 21.07
CA PHE A 468 -11.01 7.68 20.89
C PHE A 468 -9.95 6.64 20.48
N LEU A 469 -9.11 6.96 19.50
CA LEU A 469 -8.01 6.05 19.09
C LEU A 469 -7.05 5.75 20.25
N SER A 470 -6.75 6.75 21.08
CA SER A 470 -5.95 6.55 22.30
C SER A 470 -6.62 5.59 23.28
N PHE A 471 -7.94 5.68 23.42
CA PHE A 471 -8.72 4.77 24.25
C PHE A 471 -8.68 3.34 23.71
N VAL A 472 -8.81 3.15 22.39
CA VAL A 472 -8.67 1.84 21.74
C VAL A 472 -7.29 1.23 22.02
N GLU A 473 -6.22 2.00 21.94
CA GLU A 473 -4.87 1.54 22.30
C GLU A 473 -4.72 1.23 23.79
N ALA A 474 -5.39 1.98 24.67
CA ALA A 474 -5.44 1.66 26.09
C ALA A 474 -6.19 0.34 26.35
N LEU A 475 -7.31 0.09 25.66
CA LEU A 475 -8.03 -1.19 25.74
C LEU A 475 -7.12 -2.36 25.35
N LYS A 476 -6.48 -2.29 24.17
CA LYS A 476 -5.55 -3.33 23.69
C LYS A 476 -4.42 -3.60 24.69
N ARG A 477 -3.78 -2.54 25.21
CA ARG A 477 -2.69 -2.66 26.20
C ARG A 477 -3.11 -3.30 27.52
N ASN A 478 -4.39 -3.22 27.88
CA ASN A 478 -4.95 -3.86 29.07
C ASN A 478 -5.52 -5.26 28.79
N GLY A 479 -5.21 -5.85 27.64
CA GLY A 479 -5.56 -7.23 27.31
C GLY A 479 -7.00 -7.40 26.80
N HIS A 480 -7.68 -6.31 26.43
CA HIS A 480 -8.96 -6.38 25.73
C HIS A 480 -8.75 -6.62 24.24
N GLU A 481 -9.68 -7.35 23.63
CA GLU A 481 -9.70 -7.60 22.20
C GLU A 481 -10.65 -6.62 21.51
N ILE A 482 -10.20 -6.04 20.40
CA ILE A 482 -10.99 -5.12 19.59
C ILE A 482 -11.43 -5.85 18.33
N VAL A 483 -12.73 -5.82 18.07
CA VAL A 483 -13.35 -6.36 16.87
C VAL A 483 -13.96 -5.18 16.11
N TYR A 484 -13.84 -5.19 14.79
CA TYR A 484 -14.50 -4.21 13.93
C TYR A 484 -15.45 -4.92 12.98
N PRO A 485 -16.65 -4.37 12.73
CA PRO A 485 -17.57 -4.93 11.76
C PRO A 485 -17.05 -4.73 10.33
N GLU A 486 -17.30 -5.70 9.45
CA GLU A 486 -16.84 -5.65 8.05
C GLU A 486 -17.88 -5.08 7.09
N THR A 487 -19.15 -5.50 7.22
CA THR A 487 -20.22 -5.13 6.28
C THR A 487 -21.50 -4.65 6.95
N ILE A 488 -21.78 -5.12 8.16
CA ILE A 488 -22.95 -4.73 8.95
C ILE A 488 -22.61 -4.73 10.44
N LEU A 489 -23.19 -3.82 11.24
CA LEU A 489 -23.08 -3.75 12.69
C LEU A 489 -24.19 -4.59 13.36
N SER A 490 -24.32 -5.86 12.97
CA SER A 490 -25.22 -6.81 13.61
C SER A 490 -24.75 -8.25 13.47
N GLY A 491 -25.29 -9.15 14.31
CA GLY A 491 -25.05 -10.60 14.18
C GLY A 491 -23.75 -11.12 14.81
N TYR A 492 -23.01 -10.29 15.56
CA TYR A 492 -21.77 -10.74 16.22
C TYR A 492 -22.08 -11.54 17.49
N GLY A 493 -21.56 -12.76 17.57
CA GLY A 493 -21.53 -13.57 18.79
C GLY A 493 -20.31 -13.26 19.65
N ASN A 494 -20.35 -13.62 20.93
CA ASN A 494 -19.22 -13.55 21.87
C ASN A 494 -18.56 -12.16 21.97
N ILE A 495 -19.35 -11.10 21.84
CA ILE A 495 -18.97 -9.72 22.13
C ILE A 495 -19.45 -9.37 23.54
N ASP A 496 -18.60 -8.76 24.35
CA ASP A 496 -18.96 -8.33 25.70
C ASP A 496 -19.52 -6.89 25.71
N ALA A 497 -18.99 -6.04 24.82
CA ALA A 497 -19.43 -4.65 24.67
C ALA A 497 -19.38 -4.18 23.21
N VAL A 498 -20.32 -3.33 22.81
CA VAL A 498 -20.29 -2.58 21.56
C VAL A 498 -20.02 -1.12 21.87
N ILE A 499 -19.17 -0.44 21.11
CA ILE A 499 -18.97 1.00 21.20
C ILE A 499 -19.30 1.62 19.85
N LEU A 500 -20.27 2.54 19.86
CA LEU A 500 -20.61 3.40 18.74
C LEU A 500 -20.06 4.79 19.00
N VAL A 501 -19.24 5.27 18.08
CA VAL A 501 -18.81 6.66 18.03
C VAL A 501 -19.74 7.39 17.07
N GLY A 502 -20.28 8.54 17.48
CA GLY A 502 -21.13 9.32 16.60
C GLY A 502 -20.45 9.63 15.25
N PRO A 503 -21.22 9.79 14.17
CA PRO A 503 -20.65 10.09 12.86
C PRO A 503 -19.89 11.42 12.81
N SER A 504 -19.02 11.54 11.81
CA SER A 504 -18.33 12.78 11.48
C SER A 504 -19.29 13.75 10.80
N ARG A 505 -19.11 15.05 11.04
CA ARG A 505 -19.94 16.08 10.40
C ARG A 505 -19.80 16.08 8.88
N GLU A 506 -18.61 15.75 8.38
CA GLU A 506 -18.26 15.73 6.96
C GLU A 506 -18.68 14.44 6.25
N GLY A 507 -19.02 13.39 7.00
CA GLY A 507 -19.49 12.13 6.46
C GLY A 507 -20.74 12.29 5.60
N LEU A 508 -20.91 11.39 4.63
CA LEU A 508 -22.09 11.39 3.76
C LEU A 508 -23.30 10.86 4.53
N ASN A 509 -24.38 11.66 4.61
CA ASN A 509 -25.56 11.32 5.43
C ASN A 509 -26.12 9.91 5.17
N PHE A 510 -26.10 9.43 3.92
CA PHE A 510 -26.56 8.08 3.60
C PHE A 510 -25.77 6.97 4.30
N PHE A 511 -24.47 7.17 4.55
CA PHE A 511 -23.64 6.21 5.27
C PHE A 511 -23.70 6.40 6.79
N LYS A 512 -24.33 7.46 7.31
CA LYS A 512 -24.49 7.70 8.75
C LYS A 512 -25.68 6.97 9.36
N ASP A 513 -26.64 6.52 8.56
CA ASP A 513 -27.87 5.93 9.06
C ASP A 513 -27.64 4.49 9.54
N LEU A 514 -28.09 4.17 10.75
CA LEU A 514 -28.17 2.78 11.23
C LEU A 514 -29.37 2.08 10.58
N MET A 515 -29.17 0.89 10.04
CA MET A 515 -30.25 0.08 9.48
C MET A 515 -31.16 -0.48 10.59
N ASP A 516 -32.42 -0.76 10.25
CA ASP A 516 -33.40 -1.30 11.20
C ASP A 516 -32.89 -2.57 11.91
N ILE A 517 -32.24 -3.48 11.18
CA ILE A 517 -31.67 -4.72 11.74
C ILE A 517 -30.54 -4.45 12.75
N GLU A 518 -29.74 -3.40 12.54
CA GLU A 518 -28.67 -3.00 13.45
C GLU A 518 -29.26 -2.36 14.71
N VAL A 519 -30.26 -1.49 14.55
CA VAL A 519 -30.98 -0.87 15.67
C VAL A 519 -31.67 -1.93 16.53
N GLU A 520 -32.33 -2.92 15.91
CA GLU A 520 -32.95 -4.04 16.62
C GLU A 520 -31.92 -4.89 17.37
N TRP A 521 -30.81 -5.22 16.70
CA TRP A 521 -29.74 -6.02 17.30
C TRP A 521 -29.06 -5.29 18.46
N LEU A 522 -28.69 -4.02 18.30
CA LEU A 522 -28.06 -3.21 19.35
C LEU A 522 -28.97 -3.03 20.56
N ASN A 523 -30.28 -2.83 20.35
CA ASN A 523 -31.23 -2.72 21.46
C ASN A 523 -31.48 -4.06 22.16
N SER A 524 -31.32 -5.19 21.47
CA SER A 524 -31.47 -6.54 22.05
C SER A 524 -30.14 -7.18 22.46
N PHE A 525 -29.03 -6.47 22.30
CA PHE A 525 -27.68 -6.97 22.55
C PHE A 525 -27.52 -7.39 24.02
N PRO A 526 -27.06 -8.62 24.32
CA PRO A 526 -26.99 -9.13 25.68
C PRO A 526 -25.87 -8.48 26.52
N GLY A 527 -24.86 -7.91 25.87
CA GLY A 527 -23.77 -7.18 26.52
C GLY A 527 -24.08 -5.69 26.71
N ARG A 528 -23.05 -4.86 26.82
CA ARG A 528 -23.21 -3.40 26.96
C ARG A 528 -23.03 -2.70 25.63
N VAL A 529 -23.93 -1.78 25.28
CA VAL A 529 -23.74 -0.87 24.15
C VAL A 529 -23.38 0.51 24.70
N TYR A 530 -22.27 1.09 24.27
CA TYR A 530 -21.81 2.42 24.62
C TYR A 530 -21.95 3.35 23.41
N LEU A 531 -22.50 4.54 23.63
CA LEU A 531 -22.63 5.57 22.59
C LEU A 531 -21.85 6.81 23.04
N VAL A 532 -20.86 7.23 22.25
CA VAL A 532 -20.03 8.42 22.51
C VAL A 532 -20.13 9.42 21.35
N PRO A 533 -19.97 10.73 21.59
CA PRO A 533 -20.18 11.73 20.53
C PRO A 533 -19.09 11.69 19.46
N GLY A 534 -19.51 11.92 18.21
CA GLY A 534 -18.66 12.39 17.12
C GLY A 534 -18.87 13.89 16.87
N SER A 535 -18.30 14.44 15.80
CA SER A 535 -18.46 15.85 15.43
C SER A 535 -19.84 16.20 14.88
N ASP A 536 -20.65 15.22 14.45
CA ASP A 536 -22.04 15.43 14.04
C ASP A 536 -23.00 15.32 15.24
N SER A 537 -23.26 16.46 15.88
CA SER A 537 -24.17 16.52 17.04
C SER A 537 -25.62 16.18 16.69
N GLU A 538 -26.05 16.37 15.44
CA GLU A 538 -27.43 16.05 15.04
C GLU A 538 -27.61 14.53 14.99
N TYR A 539 -26.68 13.84 14.34
CA TYR A 539 -26.69 12.38 14.28
C TYR A 539 -26.48 11.72 15.65
N PHE A 540 -25.67 12.32 16.53
CA PHE A 540 -25.54 11.84 17.90
C PHE A 540 -26.90 11.83 18.63
N GLU A 541 -27.71 12.87 18.47
CA GLU A 541 -29.06 12.92 19.05
C GLU A 541 -30.06 11.97 18.37
N ILE A 542 -29.87 11.66 17.08
CA ILE A 542 -30.63 10.62 16.37
C ILE A 542 -30.30 9.25 16.99
N TYR A 543 -29.02 8.92 17.14
CA TYR A 543 -28.57 7.65 17.70
C TYR A 543 -29.07 7.46 19.14
N LYS A 544 -29.05 8.51 19.98
CA LYS A 544 -29.63 8.47 21.34
C LYS A 544 -31.11 8.05 21.35
N LYS A 545 -31.89 8.43 20.33
CA LYS A 545 -33.32 8.07 20.22
C LYS A 545 -33.52 6.65 19.69
N LEU A 546 -32.68 6.21 18.76
CA LEU A 546 -32.73 4.87 18.17
C LEU A 546 -32.26 3.80 19.16
N LEU A 547 -31.16 4.07 19.88
CA LEU A 547 -30.48 3.12 20.76
C LEU A 547 -30.90 3.29 22.23
N ARG A 548 -32.13 2.87 22.52
CA ARG A 548 -32.81 3.07 23.82
C ARG A 548 -32.09 2.41 25.00
N ASN A 549 -31.33 1.35 24.74
CA ASN A 549 -30.61 0.59 25.76
C ASN A 549 -29.10 0.93 25.84
N ALA A 550 -28.61 1.87 25.03
CA ALA A 550 -27.21 2.26 25.04
C ALA A 550 -26.86 3.13 26.27
N ILE A 551 -25.66 2.92 26.81
CA ILE A 551 -25.01 3.77 27.80
C ILE A 551 -24.42 4.97 27.05
N VAL A 552 -25.09 6.11 27.14
CA VAL A 552 -24.66 7.35 26.49
C VAL A 552 -23.60 8.04 27.36
N LEU A 553 -22.41 8.23 26.80
CA LEU A 553 -21.32 8.96 27.43
C LEU A 553 -21.08 10.25 26.64
N GLU A 554 -21.24 11.40 27.28
CA GLU A 554 -21.15 12.69 26.61
C GLU A 554 -19.71 13.07 26.16
N ARG A 555 -18.69 12.26 26.51
CA ARG A 555 -17.27 12.47 26.14
C ARG A 555 -16.52 11.15 26.14
N VAL A 556 -15.54 10.99 25.24
CA VAL A 556 -14.70 9.78 25.13
C VAL A 556 -13.95 9.40 26.43
N PRO A 557 -13.41 10.33 27.25
CA PRO A 557 -12.66 9.96 28.45
C PRO A 557 -13.45 9.13 29.46
N LEU A 558 -14.78 9.23 29.46
CA LEU A 558 -15.64 8.44 30.34
C LEU A 558 -15.57 6.94 30.02
N LEU A 559 -15.16 6.55 28.81
CA LEU A 559 -14.90 5.16 28.47
C LEU A 559 -13.74 4.57 29.29
N TYR A 560 -12.73 5.36 29.68
CA TYR A 560 -11.64 4.86 30.53
C TYR A 560 -12.14 4.41 31.90
N ASP A 561 -13.12 5.12 32.46
CA ASP A 561 -13.74 4.78 33.73
C ASP A 561 -14.60 3.51 33.61
N GLU A 562 -15.40 3.42 32.55
CA GLU A 562 -16.25 2.26 32.25
C GLU A 562 -15.45 0.96 32.08
N PHE A 563 -14.31 1.05 31.39
CA PHE A 563 -13.40 -0.08 31.15
C PHE A 563 -12.30 -0.21 32.21
N LYS A 564 -12.32 0.65 33.26
CA LYS A 564 -11.36 0.63 34.39
C LYS A 564 -9.88 0.69 33.95
N LEU A 565 -9.58 1.49 32.94
CA LEU A 565 -8.25 1.65 32.38
C LEU A 565 -7.45 2.69 33.17
N LYS A 566 -6.13 2.50 33.32
CA LYS A 566 -5.24 3.51 33.94
C LYS A 566 -5.01 4.68 32.99
N ASN A 567 -5.14 5.90 33.50
CA ASN A 567 -5.07 7.15 32.73
C ASN A 567 -3.75 7.37 31.95
N HIS A 568 -3.96 8.02 30.81
CA HIS A 568 -3.10 8.40 29.69
C HIS A 568 -1.79 9.14 30.08
N GLN A 569 -0.67 8.79 29.44
CA GLN A 569 0.43 9.74 29.18
C GLN A 569 0.49 9.96 27.67
N GLN A 570 -0.17 11.01 27.20
CA GLN A 570 0.01 11.52 25.85
C GLN A 570 1.42 12.13 25.79
N ARG A 571 2.26 11.66 24.86
CA ARG A 571 3.59 12.26 24.65
C ARG A 571 3.39 13.64 24.03
N LYS A 572 3.34 14.67 24.88
CA LYS A 572 3.22 16.07 24.43
C LYS A 572 4.51 16.50 23.75
N LEU A 573 4.44 16.94 22.50
CA LEU A 573 5.60 17.50 21.78
C LEU A 573 6.14 18.74 22.55
N PRO A 574 7.46 18.99 22.51
CA PRO A 574 8.02 20.22 23.07
C PRO A 574 7.39 21.45 22.41
N SER A 575 7.09 22.48 23.21
CA SER A 575 6.54 23.76 22.74
C SER A 575 7.62 24.60 22.04
N ALA A 576 8.10 24.11 20.89
CA ALA A 576 9.17 24.69 20.09
C ALA A 576 8.74 24.88 18.63
N VAL A 577 9.22 25.94 17.98
CA VAL A 577 9.06 26.24 16.56
C VAL A 577 10.41 26.10 15.90
N LEU A 578 10.50 25.15 14.98
CA LEU A 578 11.67 24.89 14.15
C LEU A 578 11.55 25.72 12.87
N ILE A 579 12.63 26.37 12.44
CA ILE A 579 12.65 27.22 11.25
C ILE A 579 13.85 26.81 10.40
N ASP A 580 13.59 26.41 9.16
CA ASP A 580 14.62 26.04 8.21
C ASP A 580 15.44 27.25 7.73
N GLN A 581 16.76 27.09 7.67
CA GLN A 581 17.75 28.02 7.12
C GLN A 581 18.81 27.33 6.25
N GLY A 582 18.74 26.00 6.09
CA GLY A 582 19.73 25.22 5.32
C GLY A 582 19.53 25.32 3.81
N HIS A 583 18.29 25.51 3.37
CA HIS A 583 17.85 25.19 2.01
C HIS A 583 17.65 26.41 1.11
N ALA A 584 18.54 27.41 1.21
CA ALA A 584 18.44 28.67 0.43
C ALA A 584 17.10 29.42 0.61
N ASN A 585 16.52 29.33 1.81
CA ASN A 585 15.27 29.99 2.18
C ASN A 585 15.28 31.50 1.90
N ASP A 586 14.11 32.03 1.52
CA ASP A 586 13.88 33.46 1.25
C ASP A 586 14.25 34.36 2.44
N TYR A 587 14.03 33.87 3.66
CA TYR A 587 14.26 34.60 4.89
C TYR A 587 15.15 33.82 5.85
N THR A 588 15.96 34.56 6.57
CA THR A 588 16.85 34.08 7.63
C THR A 588 16.53 34.80 8.94
N ASN A 589 17.22 34.48 10.03
CA ASN A 589 17.00 35.06 11.36
C ASN A 589 17.06 36.60 11.37
N ARG A 590 17.81 37.21 10.43
CA ARG A 590 17.90 38.67 10.28
C ARG A 590 16.60 39.32 9.77
N HIS A 591 15.71 38.54 9.19
CA HIS A 591 14.46 38.97 8.57
C HIS A 591 13.21 38.51 9.33
N LEU A 592 13.39 37.80 10.46
CA LEU A 592 12.31 37.17 11.22
C LEU A 592 12.29 37.63 12.69
N THR A 593 12.89 38.78 12.99
CA THR A 593 13.08 39.26 14.37
C THR A 593 11.75 39.52 15.08
N LYS A 594 10.74 39.99 14.36
CA LYS A 594 9.38 40.24 14.88
C LYS A 594 8.63 38.94 15.14
N LEU A 595 8.71 37.97 14.20
CA LEU A 595 8.11 36.65 14.37
C LEU A 595 8.73 35.92 15.58
N GLU A 596 10.05 35.92 15.69
CA GLU A 596 10.74 35.29 16.81
C GLU A 596 10.37 35.94 18.15
N SER A 597 10.27 37.28 18.19
CA SER A 597 9.84 38.01 19.39
C SER A 597 8.40 37.64 19.80
N TYR A 598 7.49 37.53 18.83
CA TYR A 598 6.12 37.10 19.06
C TYR A 598 6.05 35.65 19.56
N LEU A 599 6.72 34.70 18.89
CA LEU A 599 6.74 33.28 19.26
C LEU A 599 7.26 33.09 20.69
N LYS A 600 8.31 33.80 21.08
CA LYS A 600 8.83 33.82 22.46
C LYS A 600 7.81 34.42 23.45
N ALA A 601 7.12 35.49 23.08
CA ALA A 601 6.10 36.11 23.92
C ALA A 601 4.90 35.19 24.19
N VAL A 602 4.56 34.31 23.24
CA VAL A 602 3.52 33.27 23.41
C VAL A 602 4.06 31.94 23.96
N GLY A 603 5.30 31.94 24.47
CA GLY A 603 5.87 30.80 25.21
C GLY A 603 6.43 29.68 24.33
N LYS A 604 6.74 29.94 23.06
CA LYS A 604 7.43 28.99 22.19
C LYS A 604 8.94 29.20 22.23
N GLU A 605 9.70 28.12 22.30
CA GLU A 605 11.13 28.14 21.96
C GLU A 605 11.28 28.26 20.43
N VAL A 606 12.27 29.01 19.92
CA VAL A 606 12.53 29.13 18.48
C VAL A 606 13.90 28.57 18.17
N LYS A 607 13.99 27.64 17.22
CA LYS A 607 15.23 27.00 16.78
C LYS A 607 15.39 27.13 15.27
N TYR A 608 16.51 27.69 14.84
CA TYR A 608 16.87 27.72 13.43
C TYR A 608 17.72 26.50 13.08
N LEU A 609 17.33 25.78 12.04
CA LEU A 609 17.95 24.55 11.60
C LEU A 609 18.71 24.77 10.29
N THR A 610 19.85 24.10 10.15
CA THR A 610 20.61 24.06 8.89
C THR A 610 20.49 22.71 8.17
N GLN A 611 19.89 21.72 8.83
CA GLN A 611 19.54 20.39 8.32
C GLN A 611 18.24 19.94 8.98
N LEU A 612 17.42 19.14 8.30
CA LEU A 612 16.08 18.76 8.76
C LEU A 612 15.96 17.30 9.26
N ASN A 613 17.00 16.72 9.85
CA ASN A 613 17.05 15.27 10.16
C ASN A 613 16.46 14.90 11.54
N GLU A 614 16.51 15.78 12.53
CA GLU A 614 16.02 15.53 13.90
C GLU A 614 15.02 16.61 14.35
N LEU A 615 13.76 16.40 13.99
CA LEU A 615 12.70 17.37 14.22
C LEU A 615 11.96 17.08 15.53
N SER A 616 12.18 17.93 16.54
CA SER A 616 11.46 17.87 17.81
C SER A 616 10.91 19.24 18.20
N GLY A 617 9.65 19.46 17.87
CA GLY A 617 8.92 20.71 18.12
C GLY A 617 7.44 20.56 17.80
N GLU A 618 6.71 21.64 17.98
CA GLU A 618 5.28 21.73 17.67
C GLU A 618 5.05 22.23 16.24
N PHE A 619 5.93 23.11 15.75
CA PHE A 619 5.87 23.65 14.40
C PHE A 619 7.20 23.50 13.68
N LEU A 620 7.15 23.32 12.36
CA LEU A 620 8.26 23.48 11.44
C LEU A 620 7.88 24.50 10.37
N ILE A 621 8.77 25.44 10.06
CA ILE A 621 8.57 26.46 9.01
C ILE A 621 9.64 26.32 7.92
N ILE A 622 9.19 26.17 6.67
CA ILE A 622 10.03 26.13 5.46
C ILE A 622 9.58 27.27 4.52
N MET A 623 10.52 28.09 4.05
CA MET A 623 10.24 29.32 3.31
C MET A 623 10.96 29.38 1.96
N ASN A 624 10.32 28.84 0.93
CA ASN A 624 10.84 28.78 -0.42
C ASN A 624 12.21 28.08 -0.48
N GLY A 625 12.36 27.00 0.29
CA GLY A 625 13.58 26.20 0.29
C GLY A 625 13.70 25.30 -0.95
N LYS A 626 14.90 24.76 -1.18
CA LYS A 626 15.21 23.82 -2.27
C LYS A 626 16.39 22.92 -1.92
N ASP A 627 16.68 21.96 -2.78
CA ASP A 627 17.84 21.05 -2.64
C ASP A 627 17.74 20.17 -1.35
N PHE A 628 16.52 19.75 -0.97
CA PHE A 628 16.29 18.88 0.19
C PHE A 628 16.78 17.46 -0.09
N THR A 629 17.46 16.85 0.89
CA THR A 629 17.80 15.42 0.81
C THR A 629 16.59 14.54 1.14
N ASP A 630 16.59 13.28 0.70
CA ASP A 630 15.48 12.36 1.01
C ASP A 630 15.35 12.09 2.51
N ASP A 631 16.46 12.03 3.25
CA ASP A 631 16.45 11.93 4.73
C ASP A 631 15.73 13.11 5.38
N GLU A 632 15.92 14.32 4.84
CA GLU A 632 15.26 15.52 5.32
C GLU A 632 13.77 15.50 5.00
N ILE A 633 13.38 15.10 3.80
CA ILE A 633 11.97 14.96 3.42
C ILE A 633 11.29 13.90 4.30
N ASN A 634 11.92 12.75 4.51
CA ASN A 634 11.41 11.68 5.37
C ASN A 634 11.28 12.13 6.83
N SER A 635 12.23 12.91 7.30
CA SER A 635 12.19 13.50 8.65
C SER A 635 11.04 14.49 8.80
N VAL A 636 10.79 15.33 7.78
CA VAL A 636 9.64 16.25 7.73
C VAL A 636 8.31 15.47 7.68
N VAL A 637 8.21 14.43 6.87
CA VAL A 637 7.03 13.55 6.80
C VAL A 637 6.75 12.94 8.18
N LYS A 638 7.76 12.32 8.79
CA LYS A 638 7.66 11.73 10.13
C LYS A 638 7.23 12.75 11.17
N PHE A 639 7.81 13.95 11.14
CA PHE A 639 7.44 15.05 12.05
C PHE A 639 5.95 15.38 11.97
N VAL A 640 5.38 15.49 10.76
CA VAL A 640 3.95 15.74 10.57
C VAL A 640 3.13 14.53 11.04
N LEU A 641 3.49 13.31 10.64
CA LEU A 641 2.77 12.10 11.06
C LEU A 641 2.74 11.91 12.58
N ASP A 642 3.80 12.35 13.28
CA ASP A 642 3.94 12.28 14.74
C ASP A 642 3.25 13.43 15.50
N GLY A 643 2.60 14.38 14.81
CA GLY A 643 1.79 15.43 15.43
C GLY A 643 2.31 16.85 15.26
N GLY A 644 3.41 17.04 14.52
CA GLY A 644 3.94 18.35 14.20
C GLY A 644 3.10 19.11 13.18
N THR A 645 3.11 20.45 13.25
CA THR A 645 2.50 21.30 12.23
C THR A 645 3.57 21.85 11.28
N LEU A 646 3.48 21.49 9.99
CA LEU A 646 4.32 22.05 8.94
C LEU A 646 3.69 23.32 8.36
N ILE A 647 4.41 24.44 8.37
CA ILE A 647 4.09 25.65 7.62
C ILE A 647 5.10 25.74 6.47
N ILE A 648 4.63 25.52 5.24
CA ILE A 648 5.47 25.52 4.05
C ILE A 648 5.01 26.60 3.09
N THR A 649 5.95 27.37 2.55
CA THR A 649 5.64 28.51 1.68
C THR A 649 6.51 28.52 0.44
N SER A 650 5.98 28.97 -0.69
CA SER A 650 6.75 29.25 -1.92
C SER A 650 6.72 30.75 -2.24
N LYS A 651 6.95 31.13 -3.50
CA LYS A 651 6.74 32.47 -4.07
C LYS A 651 6.47 32.39 -5.57
N SER A 652 6.26 33.55 -6.19
CA SER A 652 6.02 33.65 -7.63
C SER A 652 7.15 33.09 -8.49
N ASP A 653 6.77 32.56 -9.66
CA ASP A 653 7.63 32.16 -10.78
C ASP A 653 8.40 33.32 -11.45
N TYR A 654 8.25 34.59 -11.04
CA TYR A 654 9.02 35.71 -11.62
C TYR A 654 10.53 35.46 -11.60
N GLN A 655 11.13 35.35 -12.79
CA GLN A 655 12.53 34.95 -12.99
C GLN A 655 12.85 33.54 -12.45
N ASN A 656 11.87 32.63 -12.54
CA ASN A 656 11.88 31.29 -11.96
C ASN A 656 12.27 31.30 -10.47
N GLY A 657 11.61 32.20 -9.72
CA GLY A 657 11.97 32.45 -8.33
C GLY A 657 11.41 31.42 -7.36
N GLY A 658 10.22 30.89 -7.62
CA GLY A 658 9.54 29.92 -6.77
C GLY A 658 10.17 28.54 -6.90
N ASN A 659 10.60 27.95 -5.80
CA ASN A 659 11.12 26.57 -5.80
C ASN A 659 9.95 25.57 -5.69
N THR A 660 8.92 25.75 -6.54
CA THR A 660 7.64 25.05 -6.42
C THR A 660 7.79 23.54 -6.61
N GLU A 661 8.68 23.11 -7.52
CA GLU A 661 9.00 21.70 -7.75
C GLU A 661 9.60 21.03 -6.51
N ASP A 662 10.67 21.60 -5.93
CA ASP A 662 11.31 21.08 -4.71
C ASP A 662 10.34 20.98 -3.53
N LEU A 663 9.53 22.01 -3.32
CA LEU A 663 8.58 22.06 -2.22
C LEU A 663 7.40 21.09 -2.45
N ASN A 664 7.02 20.88 -3.71
CA ASN A 664 6.00 19.90 -4.07
C ASN A 664 6.49 18.46 -3.83
N LEU A 665 7.80 18.17 -3.81
CA LEU A 665 8.30 16.85 -3.38
C LEU A 665 7.95 16.54 -1.91
N ILE A 666 8.05 17.53 -1.02
CA ILE A 666 7.65 17.39 0.38
C ILE A 666 6.13 17.18 0.49
N LEU A 667 5.35 17.94 -0.30
CA LEU A 667 3.89 17.85 -0.31
C LEU A 667 3.42 16.51 -0.90
N ASP A 668 4.06 16.02 -1.95
CA ASP A 668 3.79 14.73 -2.59
C ASP A 668 4.11 13.57 -1.64
N ALA A 669 5.25 13.62 -0.94
CA ALA A 669 5.61 12.64 0.09
C ALA A 669 4.62 12.62 1.28
N LEU A 670 3.88 13.71 1.50
CA LEU A 670 2.79 13.80 2.48
C LEU A 670 1.42 13.40 1.88
N ASN A 671 1.38 12.93 0.63
CA ASN A 671 0.17 12.68 -0.13
C ASN A 671 -0.78 13.90 -0.08
N SER A 672 -0.26 15.09 -0.39
CA SER A 672 -0.98 16.35 -0.17
C SER A 672 -2.13 16.55 -1.17
N PRO A 673 -3.29 17.06 -0.72
CA PRO A 673 -4.33 17.58 -1.61
C PRO A 673 -4.04 19.03 -2.10
N VAL A 674 -2.91 19.63 -1.72
CA VAL A 674 -2.56 21.03 -2.04
C VAL A 674 -1.14 21.11 -2.57
N PHE A 675 -0.97 21.68 -3.76
CA PHE A 675 0.33 21.87 -4.40
C PHE A 675 0.57 23.34 -4.73
N PHE A 676 1.83 23.76 -4.77
CA PHE A 676 2.19 25.06 -5.32
C PHE A 676 2.01 25.04 -6.84
N ASN A 677 1.36 26.07 -7.38
CA ASN A 677 1.37 26.34 -8.81
C ASN A 677 2.64 27.11 -9.16
N ASP A 678 3.18 26.87 -10.35
CA ASP A 678 4.36 27.59 -10.83
C ASP A 678 3.91 28.84 -11.60
N ASP A 679 3.45 29.84 -10.86
CA ASP A 679 2.86 31.06 -11.42
C ASP A 679 3.20 32.30 -10.59
N GLN A 680 2.78 33.46 -11.09
CA GLN A 680 2.68 34.69 -10.33
C GLN A 680 1.22 35.09 -10.19
N VAL A 681 0.80 35.32 -8.96
CA VAL A 681 -0.51 35.93 -8.70
C VAL A 681 -0.42 37.44 -8.88
N VAL A 682 -1.32 37.97 -9.70
CA VAL A 682 -1.51 39.42 -9.91
C VAL A 682 -2.97 39.82 -9.69
N ASP A 683 -3.19 40.99 -9.11
CA ASP A 683 -4.52 41.54 -8.87
C ASP A 683 -4.53 43.04 -9.18
N LYS A 684 -5.30 43.44 -10.20
CA LYS A 684 -5.44 44.85 -10.62
C LYS A 684 -6.46 45.62 -9.77
N VAL A 685 -7.27 44.92 -8.98
CA VAL A 685 -8.37 45.49 -8.20
C VAL A 685 -7.97 45.61 -6.74
N ASN A 686 -7.49 44.52 -6.15
CA ASN A 686 -7.16 44.42 -4.73
C ASN A 686 -5.65 44.25 -4.53
N ASN A 687 -4.91 45.36 -4.66
CA ASN A 687 -3.46 45.40 -4.42
C ASN A 687 -3.03 46.61 -3.57
N TYR A 688 -1.79 46.59 -3.07
CA TYR A 688 -1.20 47.67 -2.25
C TYR A 688 -0.03 48.40 -2.94
N GLY A 689 -0.17 48.67 -4.24
CA GLY A 689 0.68 49.61 -4.98
C GLY A 689 1.32 49.04 -6.25
N ALA A 690 1.16 47.74 -6.53
CA ALA A 690 1.53 47.10 -7.79
C ALA A 690 0.71 45.82 -7.95
N ASP A 691 0.46 45.37 -9.19
CA ASP A 691 -0.42 44.22 -9.44
C ASP A 691 0.03 42.93 -8.74
N TYR A 692 1.34 42.72 -8.53
CA TYR A 692 1.90 41.56 -7.81
C TYR A 692 1.95 41.71 -6.27
N LYS A 693 1.41 42.82 -5.74
CA LYS A 693 1.29 43.11 -4.30
C LYS A 693 -0.16 42.90 -3.88
N VAL A 694 -0.58 41.65 -3.79
CA VAL A 694 -1.99 41.25 -3.67
C VAL A 694 -2.50 41.42 -2.24
N LEU A 695 -3.76 41.87 -2.12
CA LEU A 695 -4.53 41.89 -0.87
C LEU A 695 -5.66 40.87 -0.96
N ALA A 696 -5.63 39.85 -0.10
CA ALA A 696 -6.68 38.83 -0.04
C ALA A 696 -6.94 38.39 1.40
N GLY A 697 -8.21 38.25 1.79
CA GLY A 697 -8.57 37.81 3.16
C GLY A 697 -8.05 38.72 4.28
N GLY A 698 -7.75 40.00 3.99
CA GLY A 698 -7.11 40.92 4.94
C GLY A 698 -5.60 40.73 5.11
N VAL A 699 -4.96 39.92 4.26
CA VAL A 699 -3.53 39.59 4.29
C VAL A 699 -2.83 40.16 3.06
N ARG A 700 -1.60 40.65 3.26
CA ARG A 700 -0.70 41.14 2.21
C ARG A 700 0.19 40.01 1.71
N PHE A 701 0.19 39.82 0.40
CA PHE A 701 1.07 38.91 -0.32
C PHE A 701 1.96 39.70 -1.29
N TYR A 702 3.27 39.62 -1.09
CA TYR A 702 4.26 40.18 -2.00
C TYR A 702 4.79 39.07 -2.92
N SER A 703 4.44 39.11 -4.21
CA SER A 703 4.92 38.14 -5.21
C SER A 703 4.63 36.69 -4.81
N ALA A 704 3.35 36.36 -4.62
CA ALA A 704 2.90 35.01 -4.32
C ALA A 704 2.67 34.18 -5.59
N CYS A 705 2.78 32.86 -5.46
CA CYS A 705 2.15 31.92 -6.37
C CYS A 705 0.77 31.49 -5.85
N SER A 706 -0.04 30.88 -6.71
CA SER A 706 -1.32 30.28 -6.34
C SER A 706 -1.15 28.84 -5.90
N LEU A 707 -2.17 28.30 -5.24
CA LEU A 707 -2.24 26.91 -4.80
C LEU A 707 -3.23 26.13 -5.64
N LEU A 708 -2.81 24.95 -6.08
CA LEU A 708 -3.65 23.94 -6.72
C LEU A 708 -4.25 23.06 -5.62
N VAL A 709 -5.57 23.15 -5.44
CA VAL A 709 -6.29 22.33 -4.45
C VAL A 709 -7.05 21.23 -5.17
N VAL A 710 -6.76 19.98 -4.84
CA VAL A 710 -7.34 18.77 -5.44
C VAL A 710 -8.16 18.05 -4.37
N GLY A 711 -9.45 17.81 -4.65
CA GLY A 711 -10.36 17.17 -3.70
C GLY A 711 -10.91 18.11 -2.62
N SER A 712 -11.61 17.54 -1.63
CA SER A 712 -12.30 18.28 -0.55
C SER A 712 -11.55 18.31 0.78
N ASP A 713 -10.44 17.58 0.90
CA ASP A 713 -9.76 17.32 2.19
C ASP A 713 -8.86 18.48 2.66
N ALA A 714 -8.95 19.63 1.99
CA ALA A 714 -8.18 20.83 2.27
C ALA A 714 -9.10 22.01 2.61
N GLU A 715 -8.88 22.62 3.78
CA GLU A 715 -9.49 23.88 4.18
C GLU A 715 -8.82 25.02 3.40
N VAL A 716 -9.59 25.77 2.61
CA VAL A 716 -9.09 27.00 1.97
C VAL A 716 -9.13 28.14 2.99
N LEU A 717 -7.97 28.64 3.40
CA LEU A 717 -7.83 29.71 4.39
C LEU A 717 -7.95 31.09 3.74
N ILE A 718 -7.29 31.30 2.60
CA ILE A 718 -7.28 32.58 1.87
C ILE A 718 -7.37 32.33 0.37
N TRP A 719 -8.23 33.08 -0.28
CA TRP A 719 -8.44 33.06 -1.73
C TRP A 719 -8.88 34.46 -2.22
N SER A 720 -8.86 34.69 -3.53
CA SER A 720 -9.29 35.96 -4.15
C SER A 720 -10.21 35.71 -5.35
N GLU A 721 -11.30 36.48 -5.45
CA GLU A 721 -12.19 36.54 -6.62
C GLU A 721 -11.61 37.36 -7.77
N THR A 722 -10.73 38.32 -7.45
CA THR A 722 -10.27 39.34 -8.41
C THR A 722 -8.84 39.12 -8.90
N ALA A 723 -8.08 38.29 -8.19
CA ALA A 723 -6.73 37.95 -8.58
C ALA A 723 -6.74 36.93 -9.73
N SER A 724 -5.73 37.02 -10.57
CA SER A 724 -5.46 36.09 -11.66
C SER A 724 -4.06 35.51 -11.52
N SER A 725 -3.90 34.28 -11.95
CA SER A 725 -2.60 33.63 -12.14
C SER A 725 -2.03 34.01 -13.52
N VAL A 726 -0.74 34.33 -13.58
CA VAL A 726 0.00 34.54 -14.81
C VAL A 726 1.31 33.76 -14.77
N ASP A 727 1.66 33.12 -15.89
CA ASP A 727 3.00 32.58 -16.16
C ASP A 727 3.94 33.77 -16.41
N ALA A 728 4.76 34.14 -15.41
CA ALA A 728 5.53 35.38 -15.44
C ALA A 728 6.95 35.21 -16.01
N ASP A 729 7.49 34.00 -16.05
CA ASP A 729 8.78 33.71 -16.69
C ASP A 729 8.66 33.25 -18.15
N GLY A 730 7.45 32.82 -18.56
CA GLY A 730 7.12 32.44 -19.92
C GLY A 730 7.48 31.00 -20.28
N MET A 731 7.72 30.13 -19.30
CA MET A 731 8.14 28.74 -19.48
C MET A 731 6.96 27.78 -19.72
N LYS A 732 5.71 28.21 -19.53
CA LYS A 732 4.47 27.45 -19.77
C LYS A 732 4.28 26.22 -18.88
N ASP A 733 4.80 26.30 -17.67
CA ASP A 733 4.67 25.34 -16.56
C ASP A 733 3.55 25.75 -15.56
N ALA A 734 3.13 27.02 -15.57
CA ALA A 734 1.94 27.48 -14.84
C ALA A 734 0.66 26.73 -15.27
N LYS A 735 -0.06 26.15 -14.31
CA LYS A 735 -1.38 25.58 -14.57
C LYS A 735 -2.48 26.64 -14.49
N PRO A 736 -3.48 26.62 -15.38
CA PRO A 736 -4.59 27.54 -15.29
C PRO A 736 -5.46 27.25 -14.06
N VAL A 737 -5.78 28.28 -13.29
CA VAL A 737 -6.68 28.20 -12.13
C VAL A 737 -7.95 28.99 -12.38
N SER A 738 -9.11 28.41 -12.05
CA SER A 738 -10.41 29.09 -12.14
C SER A 738 -10.66 30.05 -10.97
N ARG A 739 -9.94 29.85 -9.87
CA ARG A 739 -9.95 30.70 -8.67
C ARG A 739 -8.56 30.71 -8.05
N VAL A 740 -8.08 31.89 -7.65
CA VAL A 740 -6.78 32.00 -6.97
C VAL A 740 -6.93 31.65 -5.49
N VAL A 741 -6.24 30.59 -5.06
CA VAL A 741 -6.07 30.22 -3.65
C VAL A 741 -4.65 30.62 -3.22
N LEU A 742 -4.51 31.26 -2.07
CA LEU A 742 -3.22 31.79 -1.56
C LEU A 742 -2.79 31.13 -0.24
N ALA A 743 -3.73 30.53 0.50
CA ALA A 743 -3.45 29.78 1.71
C ALA A 743 -4.44 28.63 1.87
N SER A 744 -3.94 27.45 2.24
CA SER A 744 -4.75 26.29 2.54
C SER A 744 -4.14 25.46 3.67
N ARG A 745 -4.95 24.63 4.31
CA ARG A 745 -4.57 23.74 5.40
C ARG A 745 -5.19 22.37 5.19
N PHE A 746 -4.45 21.32 5.49
CA PHE A 746 -4.96 19.95 5.53
C PHE A 746 -4.30 19.16 6.67
N LYS A 747 -4.86 18.00 7.00
CA LYS A 747 -4.33 17.09 8.03
C LYS A 747 -3.62 15.90 7.41
N ARG A 748 -2.52 15.46 8.03
CA ARG A 748 -1.83 14.20 7.74
C ARG A 748 -1.29 13.57 9.02
N GLY A 749 -1.57 12.28 9.20
CA GLY A 749 -1.31 11.59 10.47
C GLY A 749 -1.92 12.33 11.65
N LYS A 750 -1.13 12.57 12.71
CA LYS A 750 -1.54 13.35 13.89
C LYS A 750 -1.32 14.86 13.72
N GLY A 751 -0.66 15.28 12.63
CA GLY A 751 -0.23 16.66 12.41
C GLY A 751 -1.09 17.41 11.40
N ALA A 752 -0.63 18.61 11.07
CA ALA A 752 -1.26 19.49 10.10
C ALA A 752 -0.22 20.10 9.16
N VAL A 753 -0.66 20.43 7.96
CA VAL A 753 0.15 21.10 6.95
C VAL A 753 -0.58 22.38 6.53
N ILE A 754 0.13 23.49 6.55
CA ILE A 754 -0.34 24.81 6.14
C ILE A 754 0.53 25.26 4.98
N VAL A 755 -0.10 25.43 3.83
CA VAL A 755 0.56 25.79 2.57
C VAL A 755 0.22 27.25 2.25
N LEU A 756 1.23 28.08 2.04
CA LEU A 756 1.07 29.51 1.71
C LEU A 756 1.82 29.87 0.43
N GLY A 757 1.13 30.48 -0.53
CA GLY A 757 1.74 30.94 -1.78
C GLY A 757 2.86 31.99 -1.60
N LYS A 758 2.97 32.59 -0.40
CA LYS A 758 4.11 33.40 0.04
C LYS A 758 4.26 33.35 1.56
N ALA A 759 5.48 33.39 2.07
CA ALA A 759 5.74 33.69 3.48
C ALA A 759 5.28 35.12 3.84
N VAL A 760 4.36 35.23 4.78
CA VAL A 760 3.68 36.47 5.20
C VAL A 760 4.16 37.02 6.55
N PHE A 761 5.19 36.40 7.12
CA PHE A 761 5.66 36.63 8.49
C PHE A 761 7.09 37.18 8.57
N SER A 762 7.63 37.71 7.46
CA SER A 762 8.89 38.46 7.43
C SER A 762 8.76 39.78 8.18
N ASP A 763 9.86 40.38 8.62
CA ASP A 763 9.88 41.69 9.30
C ASP A 763 9.25 42.81 8.46
N TYR A 764 9.19 42.64 7.13
CA TYR A 764 8.55 43.56 6.19
C TYR A 764 7.02 43.46 6.18
N ASP A 765 6.47 42.29 6.48
CA ASP A 765 5.05 41.97 6.33
C ASP A 765 4.33 41.71 7.67
N PHE A 766 5.11 41.46 8.73
CA PHE A 766 4.63 40.97 10.02
C PHE A 766 3.53 41.83 10.64
N ASP A 767 3.73 43.15 10.74
CA ASP A 767 2.81 44.04 11.46
C ASP A 767 1.45 44.14 10.76
N GLN A 768 1.46 44.01 9.44
CA GLN A 768 0.29 44.14 8.58
C GLN A 768 -0.49 42.82 8.51
N ASN A 769 0.19 41.70 8.75
CA ASN A 769 -0.38 40.35 8.68
C ASN A 769 -0.58 39.71 10.07
N ILE A 770 -0.32 40.43 11.17
CA ILE A 770 -0.27 39.89 12.53
C ILE A 770 -1.50 39.07 12.92
N THR A 771 -2.71 39.54 12.60
CA THR A 771 -3.95 38.83 12.93
C THR A 771 -4.01 37.44 12.29
N PHE A 772 -3.52 37.32 11.04
CA PHE A 772 -3.46 36.03 10.35
C PHE A 772 -2.32 35.18 10.89
N ILE A 773 -1.14 35.75 11.14
CA ILE A 773 0.00 35.04 11.73
C ILE A 773 -0.39 34.43 13.08
N GLU A 774 -1.06 35.18 13.96
CA GLU A 774 -1.59 34.67 15.21
C GLU A 774 -2.52 33.47 15.02
N SER A 775 -3.34 33.48 13.96
CA SER A 775 -4.25 32.38 13.67
C SER A 775 -3.53 31.08 13.26
N LEU A 776 -2.30 31.17 12.74
CA LEU A 776 -1.50 30.01 12.36
C LEU A 776 -0.95 29.26 13.58
N PHE A 777 -0.63 29.97 14.67
CA PHE A 777 0.05 29.42 15.86
C PHE A 777 -0.87 29.20 17.08
N ARG A 778 -2.19 29.37 16.93
CA ARG A 778 -3.15 29.05 18.00
C ARG A 778 -3.36 27.54 18.08
N SER A 779 -3.06 26.93 19.22
CA SER A 779 -3.47 25.56 19.54
C SER A 779 -5.00 25.49 19.54
N ARG A 780 -5.58 24.66 18.66
CA ARG A 780 -6.99 24.26 18.77
C ARG A 780 -7.08 22.90 19.45
#